data_AF-A0A2V9Q6G7-F1
#
_entry.id   AF-A0A2V9Q6G7-F1
#
_cell.length_a   1.000
_cell.length_b   1.000
_cell.length_c   1.000
_cell.angle_alpha   90.00
_cell.angle_beta   90.00
_cell.angle_gamma   90.00
#
_symmetry.space_group_name_H-M   'P 1'
#
loop_
_entity.id
_entity.type
_entity.pdbx_description
1 polymer ?
#
loop_
_entity_poly.entity_id
_entity_poly.type
_entity_poly.pdbx_seq_one_letter_code
_entity_poly.pdbx_strand_id
1 'polypeptide(L)'
;MLRQDHRPAMATAVASNQDEQTLHFGRAAGPCAMVLFGASGDLTKRKLVPALFNLVKASLLPNNFAILGIAVDQLSEEQFRSQVTSFLPAEDRGTDAWNWFQQRLYYQSGDFGDPATFATIGLRLGQIDEQLNTGGNYLFYLATSPKFFGSIVEKLGSAELARQENGRWRRIIIEKPFGNDLDSAQALNRQIKAVLGENQIYRIDHYLGKETVQNILVFRFDNSIFEPIWNRRYIDHVQITNAETVGVEQRGGYFDTAGTLRDMVPNHVMQLLSLVAMESPVSFQADAVRDEQAKVLHAMQPLASEDVLQCSVRGQYADGFRGEEHFPAYRLEPGVAPESRTETFVALKLNIDNWRWVGVPFYVRTGKRLAKRHTEITIQFKKTPFVLFRNAPVKKHSNQLVIQIHPVEGISLSFGAKIPGPILRVGSVDMSFEYSKYFGEAAYTGYEVLLYDCMIGDATLFQRADMVEAGWNVVDPVLDVWKALPPRKFPKYAGRAGVEDHRMILAGDIGGTRTRLAAFQTEGSKLQLVVEKTFKSQQYDGLQKIISTFVKTEGIPVHSACFGVAGPVRGGKSKISNLPWTIDSRELGAQLKLGTVGLINDLEAYAYGIDALESKDFVTLSDGVEDAEGNRVVIAARTGLGVAGLYWDGFRHHPFPCEGGHADFAPKNDLESEMTQYLRKKYDHVSCERILSGPGIKNIYDFLRDAGKAEEPEWLQKQMAEAPDQPALISQLALEKQSAICDQTLNIFVGVYGSETGNRALNFMANGGVFIGGSIAAKIVPRMKDPIFMNSFLNKGRMRSLLADMPVKIVMNDDSGIIGAAQYTLIQKAFKNPIRASA
;
A
#
# COMPACT_ATOMS: atom_id res chain seq x y z
N MET A 1 60.94 7.94 4.20
CA MET A 1 60.30 8.42 2.95
C MET A 1 59.76 7.19 2.25
N LEU A 2 58.50 6.98 1.89
CA LEU A 2 57.24 7.72 1.98
C LEU A 2 56.16 6.63 2.13
N ARG A 3 55.32 6.71 3.16
CA ARG A 3 54.00 6.05 3.17
C ARG A 3 53.01 7.10 2.73
N GLN A 4 52.25 6.85 1.68
CA GLN A 4 51.00 7.56 1.41
C GLN A 4 49.91 6.55 1.09
N ASP A 5 48.85 6.68 1.87
CA ASP A 5 47.56 6.02 1.76
C ASP A 5 46.84 6.44 0.48
N HIS A 6 46.40 5.47 -0.32
CA HIS A 6 45.31 5.66 -1.27
C HIS A 6 44.15 4.75 -0.89
N ARG A 7 43.16 5.33 -0.21
CA ARG A 7 41.79 4.80 -0.16
C ARG A 7 41.13 5.08 -1.51
N PRO A 8 40.41 4.12 -2.12
CA PRO A 8 39.60 4.42 -3.29
C PRO A 8 38.41 5.28 -2.85
N ALA A 9 38.27 6.45 -3.46
CA ALA A 9 37.09 7.28 -3.35
C ALA A 9 35.89 6.50 -3.91
N MET A 10 34.93 6.13 -3.06
CA MET A 10 33.59 5.82 -3.52
C MET A 10 33.00 7.13 -4.02
N ALA A 11 32.92 7.26 -5.34
CA ALA A 11 32.25 8.35 -6.01
C ALA A 11 30.79 8.37 -5.55
N THR A 12 30.45 9.36 -4.73
CA THR A 12 29.11 9.95 -4.67
C THR A 12 28.81 10.53 -6.04
N ALA A 13 28.35 9.68 -6.95
CA ALA A 13 27.56 10.09 -8.10
C ALA A 13 26.10 10.06 -7.66
N VAL A 14 25.72 11.06 -6.85
CA VAL A 14 24.37 11.60 -6.99
C VAL A 14 24.43 12.31 -8.34
N ALA A 15 24.07 11.60 -9.39
CA ALA A 15 23.79 12.25 -10.65
C ALA A 15 22.66 13.24 -10.34
N SER A 16 23.02 14.51 -10.36
CA SER A 16 22.08 15.60 -10.49
C SER A 16 21.24 15.33 -11.74
N ASN A 17 20.07 14.71 -11.57
CA ASN A 17 18.99 14.86 -12.53
C ASN A 17 18.42 16.28 -12.33
N GLN A 18 19.24 17.26 -12.68
CA GLN A 18 18.84 18.62 -13.05
C GLN A 18 18.53 18.65 -14.56
N ASP A 19 17.89 17.59 -15.04
CA ASP A 19 16.99 17.69 -16.16
C ASP A 19 15.60 17.61 -15.53
N GLU A 20 14.92 18.75 -15.41
CA GLU A 20 13.47 18.78 -15.53
C GLU A 20 13.11 18.24 -16.93
N GLN A 21 13.33 16.95 -17.17
CA GLN A 21 12.60 16.21 -18.16
C GLN A 21 11.18 16.17 -17.62
N THR A 22 10.41 17.17 -18.03
CA THR A 22 9.00 16.95 -18.38
C THR A 22 8.94 15.54 -18.93
N LEU A 23 8.27 14.61 -18.24
CA LEU A 23 8.03 13.26 -18.75
C LEU A 23 7.52 13.44 -20.18
N HIS A 24 8.38 13.26 -21.17
CA HIS A 24 8.02 13.40 -22.57
C HIS A 24 7.12 12.20 -22.81
N PHE A 25 5.80 12.39 -22.76
CA PHE A 25 4.78 11.35 -22.86
C PHE A 25 4.79 10.58 -24.20
N GLY A 26 5.80 10.77 -25.05
CA GLY A 26 5.87 10.25 -26.41
C GLY A 26 5.43 11.30 -27.43
N ARG A 27 5.41 10.89 -28.70
CA ARG A 27 4.93 11.73 -29.81
C ARG A 27 3.40 11.64 -29.85
N ALA A 28 2.71 12.77 -30.03
CA ALA A 28 1.25 12.73 -30.24
C ALA A 28 0.86 11.76 -31.36
N ALA A 29 -0.27 11.07 -31.19
CA ALA A 29 -0.77 10.14 -32.18
C ALA A 29 -1.04 10.84 -33.53
N GLY A 30 -1.10 10.04 -34.62
CA GLY A 30 -1.43 10.56 -35.94
C GLY A 30 -2.89 11.06 -36.06
N PRO A 31 -3.19 11.94 -37.03
CA PRO A 31 -4.54 12.47 -37.23
C PRO A 31 -5.54 11.32 -37.47
N CYS A 32 -6.70 11.35 -36.80
CA CYS A 32 -7.76 10.36 -36.98
C CYS A 32 -9.12 10.81 -36.40
N ALA A 33 -10.19 10.18 -36.89
CA ALA A 33 -11.51 10.26 -36.29
C ALA A 33 -11.85 8.94 -35.59
N MET A 34 -12.24 9.02 -34.32
CA MET A 34 -12.70 7.88 -33.54
C MET A 34 -14.24 7.79 -33.58
N VAL A 35 -14.78 6.67 -34.05
CA VAL A 35 -16.21 6.36 -34.00
C VAL A 35 -16.48 5.51 -32.78
N LEU A 36 -17.28 6.02 -31.85
CA LEU A 36 -17.61 5.34 -30.60
C LEU A 36 -19.03 4.78 -30.67
N PHE A 37 -19.14 3.49 -30.97
CA PHE A 37 -20.43 2.78 -30.90
C PHE A 37 -20.78 2.50 -29.44
N GLY A 38 -21.98 2.88 -29.01
CA GLY A 38 -22.37 2.79 -27.60
C GLY A 38 -21.95 4.02 -26.79
N ALA A 39 -22.00 5.21 -27.40
CA ALA A 39 -21.53 6.44 -26.80
C ALA A 39 -22.27 6.85 -25.50
N SER A 40 -23.51 6.39 -25.30
CA SER A 40 -24.27 6.61 -24.06
C SER A 40 -24.09 5.51 -23.00
N GLY A 41 -23.23 4.51 -23.25
CA GLY A 41 -23.01 3.36 -22.37
C GLY A 41 -22.17 3.63 -21.11
N ASP A 42 -22.30 2.75 -20.10
CA ASP A 42 -21.60 2.88 -18.82
C ASP A 42 -20.06 2.79 -18.95
N LEU A 43 -19.56 1.94 -19.86
CA LEU A 43 -18.12 1.83 -20.14
C LEU A 43 -17.56 3.14 -20.68
N THR A 44 -18.26 3.75 -21.64
CA THR A 44 -17.90 5.06 -22.21
C THR A 44 -17.80 6.12 -21.12
N LYS A 45 -18.83 6.20 -20.27
CA LYS A 45 -18.90 7.15 -19.16
C LYS A 45 -17.77 6.97 -18.14
N ARG A 46 -17.54 5.75 -17.68
CA ARG A 46 -16.65 5.49 -16.53
C ARG A 46 -15.19 5.30 -16.91
N LYS A 47 -14.88 4.97 -18.17
CA LYS A 47 -13.53 4.55 -18.60
C LYS A 47 -13.05 5.30 -19.84
N LEU A 48 -13.77 5.22 -20.96
CA LEU A 48 -13.24 5.70 -22.24
C LEU A 48 -13.12 7.23 -22.29
N VAL A 49 -14.15 7.95 -21.86
CA VAL A 49 -14.16 9.43 -21.87
C VAL A 49 -13.09 9.98 -20.92
N PRO A 50 -12.99 9.53 -19.65
CA PRO A 50 -11.88 9.90 -18.78
C PRO A 50 -10.49 9.58 -19.37
N ALA A 51 -10.32 8.41 -19.98
CA ALA A 51 -9.05 8.01 -20.57
C ALA A 51 -8.65 8.90 -21.76
N LEU A 52 -9.58 9.19 -22.67
CA LEU A 52 -9.34 10.11 -23.79
C LEU A 52 -8.99 11.51 -23.29
N PHE A 53 -9.67 11.99 -22.23
CA PHE A 53 -9.38 13.29 -21.65
C PHE A 53 -8.00 13.34 -20.96
N ASN A 54 -7.58 12.26 -20.31
CA ASN A 54 -6.22 12.12 -19.79
C ASN A 54 -5.18 12.20 -20.92
N LEU A 55 -5.43 11.60 -22.08
CA LEU A 55 -4.56 11.74 -23.26
C LEU A 55 -4.51 13.18 -23.80
N VAL A 56 -5.60 13.95 -23.70
CA VAL A 56 -5.59 15.40 -24.01
C VAL A 56 -4.69 16.15 -23.03
N LYS A 57 -4.86 15.92 -21.73
CA LYS A 57 -4.03 16.58 -20.69
C LYS A 57 -2.55 16.24 -20.84
N ALA A 58 -2.23 15.02 -21.29
CA ALA A 58 -0.88 14.59 -21.61
C ALA A 58 -0.36 15.07 -22.98
N SER A 59 -1.16 15.82 -23.75
CA SER A 59 -0.82 16.28 -25.11
C SER A 59 -0.50 15.15 -26.10
N LEU A 60 -1.13 13.99 -25.93
CA LEU A 60 -0.92 12.80 -26.77
C LEU A 60 -1.93 12.64 -27.90
N LEU A 61 -3.00 13.43 -27.91
CA LEU A 61 -3.92 13.50 -29.03
C LEU A 61 -3.55 14.66 -29.97
N PRO A 62 -3.55 14.45 -31.30
CA PRO A 62 -3.26 15.52 -32.24
C PRO A 62 -4.42 16.51 -32.34
N ASN A 63 -4.13 17.74 -32.76
CA ASN A 63 -5.17 18.76 -33.01
C ASN A 63 -6.22 18.31 -34.04
N ASN A 64 -5.83 17.44 -34.97
CA ASN A 64 -6.63 16.84 -36.04
C ASN A 64 -7.32 15.54 -35.58
N PHE A 65 -7.86 15.55 -34.37
CA PHE A 65 -8.59 14.42 -33.77
C PHE A 65 -10.07 14.78 -33.59
N ALA A 66 -10.96 13.80 -33.77
CA ALA A 66 -12.39 13.95 -33.55
C ALA A 66 -13.01 12.67 -32.98
N ILE A 67 -14.11 12.81 -32.22
CA ILE A 67 -14.90 11.68 -31.72
C ILE A 67 -16.31 11.81 -32.28
N LEU A 68 -16.77 10.79 -33.00
CA LEU A 68 -18.16 10.65 -33.45
C LEU A 68 -18.85 9.57 -32.61
N GLY A 69 -19.71 9.99 -31.68
CA GLY A 69 -20.52 9.09 -30.87
C GLY A 69 -21.75 8.58 -31.62
N ILE A 70 -21.98 7.26 -31.58
CA ILE A 70 -23.16 6.61 -32.16
C ILE A 70 -23.97 5.92 -31.05
N ALA A 71 -25.24 6.28 -30.94
CA ALA A 71 -26.20 5.61 -30.07
C ALA A 71 -27.63 5.75 -30.63
N VAL A 72 -28.56 4.97 -30.08
CA VAL A 72 -29.98 5.00 -30.47
C VAL A 72 -30.73 6.23 -29.94
N ASP A 73 -30.16 6.91 -28.95
CA ASP A 73 -30.77 8.06 -28.30
C ASP A 73 -30.90 9.23 -29.30
N GLN A 74 -32.03 9.94 -29.27
CA GLN A 74 -32.25 11.12 -30.10
C GLN A 74 -31.74 12.36 -29.36
N LEU A 75 -30.46 12.67 -29.55
CA LEU A 75 -29.77 13.82 -28.94
C LEU A 75 -29.27 14.78 -30.01
N SER A 76 -29.30 16.08 -29.72
CA SER A 76 -28.52 17.07 -30.47
C SER A 76 -27.02 16.95 -30.13
N GLU A 77 -26.15 17.52 -30.97
CA GLU A 77 -24.71 17.54 -30.68
C GLU A 77 -24.38 18.34 -29.41
N GLU A 78 -25.09 19.43 -29.12
CA GLU A 78 -24.91 20.20 -27.89
C GLU A 78 -25.32 19.40 -26.65
N GLN A 79 -26.41 18.63 -26.76
CA GLN A 79 -26.86 17.74 -25.68
C GLN A 79 -25.83 16.64 -25.45
N PHE A 80 -25.32 16.01 -26.51
CA PHE A 80 -24.28 14.99 -26.43
C PHE A 80 -22.98 15.54 -25.83
N ARG A 81 -22.51 16.71 -26.28
CA ARG A 81 -21.34 17.40 -25.72
C ARG A 81 -21.51 17.64 -24.23
N SER A 82 -22.67 18.14 -23.81
CA SER A 82 -22.95 18.42 -22.41
C SER A 82 -22.99 17.13 -21.58
N GLN A 83 -23.58 16.06 -22.13
CA GLN A 83 -23.64 14.76 -21.49
C GLN A 83 -22.25 14.14 -21.32
N VAL A 84 -21.44 14.06 -22.39
CA VAL A 84 -20.10 13.45 -22.36
C VAL A 84 -19.16 14.24 -21.45
N THR A 85 -19.17 15.56 -21.54
CA THR A 85 -18.32 16.39 -20.69
C THR A 85 -18.73 16.33 -19.22
N SER A 86 -20.00 16.03 -18.89
CA SER A 86 -20.41 15.80 -17.49
C SER A 86 -19.74 14.61 -16.81
N PHE A 87 -19.08 13.73 -17.57
CA PHE A 87 -18.36 12.57 -17.02
C PHE A 87 -16.93 12.91 -16.57
N LEU A 88 -16.45 14.09 -16.93
CA LEU A 88 -15.13 14.58 -16.58
C LEU A 88 -15.15 15.31 -15.23
N PRO A 89 -14.01 15.43 -14.54
CA PRO A 89 -13.94 16.10 -13.25
C PRO A 89 -14.40 17.56 -13.32
N ALA A 90 -15.13 18.03 -12.30
CA ALA A 90 -15.74 19.35 -12.31
C ALA A 90 -14.69 20.48 -12.23
N GLU A 91 -13.55 20.21 -11.61
CA GLU A 91 -12.39 21.07 -11.47
C GLU A 91 -11.70 21.37 -12.81
N ASP A 92 -11.81 20.48 -13.79
CA ASP A 92 -11.22 20.66 -15.13
C ASP A 92 -12.11 21.52 -16.05
N ARG A 93 -13.31 21.90 -15.61
CA ARG A 93 -14.29 22.63 -16.43
C ARG A 93 -13.80 24.03 -16.78
N GLY A 94 -13.80 24.34 -18.09
CA GLY A 94 -13.41 25.66 -18.61
C GLY A 94 -11.91 25.80 -18.91
N THR A 95 -11.10 24.79 -18.61
CA THR A 95 -9.69 24.71 -19.04
C THR A 95 -9.58 24.61 -20.57
N ASP A 96 -8.40 24.93 -21.12
CA ASP A 96 -8.15 24.78 -22.55
C ASP A 96 -8.33 23.33 -23.02
N ALA A 97 -7.85 22.36 -22.23
CA ALA A 97 -8.05 20.94 -22.51
C ALA A 97 -9.54 20.55 -22.58
N TRP A 98 -10.35 21.07 -21.64
CA TRP A 98 -11.79 20.85 -21.63
C TRP A 98 -12.48 21.42 -22.87
N ASN A 99 -12.21 22.69 -23.17
CA ASN A 99 -12.81 23.38 -24.32
C ASN A 99 -12.38 22.71 -25.63
N TRP A 100 -11.11 22.34 -25.75
CA TRP A 100 -10.56 21.61 -26.88
C TRP A 100 -11.26 20.27 -27.09
N PHE A 101 -11.47 19.50 -26.01
CA PHE A 101 -12.10 18.19 -26.05
C PHE A 101 -13.57 18.33 -26.46
N GLN A 102 -14.30 19.26 -25.86
CA GLN A 102 -15.71 19.50 -26.14
C GLN A 102 -15.97 19.86 -27.62
N GLN A 103 -15.10 20.66 -28.24
CA GLN A 103 -15.24 21.06 -29.64
C GLN A 103 -15.06 19.91 -30.64
N ARG A 104 -14.45 18.80 -30.21
CA ARG A 104 -14.14 17.62 -31.04
C ARG A 104 -15.12 16.47 -30.86
N LEU A 105 -16.17 16.68 -30.06
CA LEU A 105 -17.26 15.72 -29.88
C LEU A 105 -18.36 16.00 -30.91
N TYR A 106 -18.69 14.97 -31.68
CA TYR A 106 -19.74 14.92 -32.67
C TYR A 106 -20.68 13.77 -32.35
N TYR A 107 -21.94 13.85 -32.78
CA TYR A 107 -22.94 12.83 -32.49
C TYR A 107 -23.77 12.49 -33.72
N GLN A 108 -24.10 11.21 -33.87
CA GLN A 108 -25.07 10.74 -34.85
C GLN A 108 -25.95 9.67 -34.21
N SER A 109 -27.26 9.94 -34.17
CA SER A 109 -28.24 8.94 -33.75
C SER A 109 -28.40 7.87 -34.84
N GLY A 110 -28.48 6.59 -34.45
CA GLY A 110 -28.72 5.50 -35.38
C GLY A 110 -28.71 4.12 -34.74
N ASP A 111 -29.48 3.20 -35.33
CA ASP A 111 -29.50 1.79 -34.95
C ASP A 111 -28.37 1.03 -35.65
N PHE A 112 -27.60 0.25 -34.88
CA PHE A 112 -26.56 -0.63 -35.39
C PHE A 112 -27.10 -1.75 -36.29
N GLY A 113 -28.40 -2.06 -36.16
CA GLY A 113 -29.16 -2.99 -36.99
C GLY A 113 -29.39 -2.48 -38.42
N ASP A 114 -29.47 -1.17 -38.61
CA ASP A 114 -29.88 -0.54 -39.88
C ASP A 114 -28.67 -0.20 -40.76
N PRO A 115 -28.58 -0.74 -41.99
CA PRO A 115 -27.55 -0.35 -42.95
C PRO A 115 -27.50 1.14 -43.27
N ALA A 116 -28.64 1.85 -43.22
CA ALA A 116 -28.69 3.28 -43.52
C ALA A 116 -27.85 4.11 -42.53
N THR A 117 -27.79 3.69 -41.26
CA THR A 117 -26.94 4.30 -40.23
C THR A 117 -25.48 4.39 -40.68
N PHE A 118 -24.95 3.34 -41.32
CA PHE A 118 -23.55 3.27 -41.73
C PHE A 118 -23.24 4.18 -42.92
N ALA A 119 -24.18 4.35 -43.84
CA ALA A 119 -24.06 5.35 -44.90
C ALA A 119 -24.00 6.77 -44.32
N THR A 120 -24.86 7.08 -43.34
CA THR A 120 -24.84 8.37 -42.64
C THR A 120 -23.55 8.60 -41.86
N ILE A 121 -23.01 7.56 -41.19
CA ILE A 121 -21.69 7.62 -40.53
C ILE A 121 -20.61 8.00 -41.54
N GLY A 122 -20.60 7.38 -42.73
CA GLY A 122 -19.63 7.69 -43.78
C GLY A 122 -19.69 9.15 -44.23
N LEU A 123 -20.89 9.67 -44.48
CA LEU A 123 -21.09 11.09 -44.81
C LEU A 123 -20.60 12.02 -43.69
N ARG A 124 -20.92 11.69 -42.44
CA ARG A 124 -20.54 12.51 -41.29
C ARG A 124 -19.02 12.52 -41.06
N LEU A 125 -18.37 11.38 -41.21
CA LEU A 125 -16.91 11.28 -41.15
C LEU A 125 -16.23 12.10 -42.25
N GLY A 126 -16.78 12.11 -43.47
CA GLY A 126 -16.29 12.98 -44.55
C GLY A 126 -16.36 14.47 -44.20
N GLN A 127 -17.47 14.92 -43.63
CA GLN A 127 -17.62 16.30 -43.17
C GLN A 127 -16.63 16.66 -42.06
N ILE A 128 -16.40 15.75 -41.11
CA ILE A 128 -15.45 15.94 -40.02
C ILE A 128 -14.01 16.00 -40.57
N ASP A 129 -13.67 15.15 -41.53
CA ASP A 129 -12.35 15.13 -42.17
C ASP A 129 -12.09 16.43 -42.94
N GLU A 130 -13.07 16.98 -43.66
CA GLU A 130 -12.96 18.28 -44.31
C GLU A 130 -12.74 19.44 -43.32
N GLN A 131 -13.38 19.38 -42.14
CA GLN A 131 -13.26 20.42 -41.11
C GLN A 131 -11.95 20.36 -40.33
N LEU A 132 -11.52 19.16 -39.94
CA LEU A 132 -10.42 18.95 -38.99
C LEU A 132 -9.19 18.31 -39.61
N ASN A 133 -9.21 17.95 -40.90
CA ASN A 133 -8.14 17.26 -41.61
C ASN A 133 -7.64 16.03 -40.84
N THR A 134 -8.56 15.12 -40.52
CA THR A 134 -8.26 13.88 -39.78
C THR A 134 -7.45 12.85 -40.59
N GLY A 135 -7.02 13.23 -41.80
CA GLY A 135 -6.24 12.37 -42.70
C GLY A 135 -7.03 11.20 -43.26
N GLY A 136 -8.36 11.21 -43.11
CA GLY A 136 -9.25 10.12 -43.44
C GLY A 136 -8.93 8.80 -42.73
N ASN A 137 -8.30 8.83 -41.54
CA ASN A 137 -7.99 7.65 -40.72
C ASN A 137 -9.09 7.41 -39.68
N TYR A 138 -9.59 6.17 -39.57
CA TYR A 138 -10.72 5.86 -38.69
C TYR A 138 -10.39 4.80 -37.64
N LEU A 139 -10.71 5.11 -36.39
CA LEU A 139 -10.68 4.21 -35.26
C LEU A 139 -12.11 3.89 -34.82
N PHE A 140 -12.57 2.66 -35.01
CA PHE A 140 -13.89 2.22 -34.57
C PHE A 140 -13.79 1.56 -33.20
N TYR A 141 -14.49 2.05 -32.19
CA TYR A 141 -14.54 1.44 -30.86
C TYR A 141 -15.92 0.83 -30.62
N LEU A 142 -15.98 -0.49 -30.39
CA LEU A 142 -17.21 -1.21 -30.12
C LEU A 142 -17.50 -1.31 -28.62
N ALA A 143 -18.01 -0.23 -28.01
CA ALA A 143 -18.49 -0.22 -26.62
C ALA A 143 -19.95 -0.71 -26.53
N THR A 144 -20.26 -1.80 -27.22
CA THR A 144 -21.61 -2.35 -27.40
C THR A 144 -21.73 -3.78 -26.86
N SER A 145 -22.94 -4.35 -26.89
CA SER A 145 -23.14 -5.75 -26.53
C SER A 145 -22.46 -6.70 -27.53
N PRO A 146 -21.85 -7.82 -27.09
CA PRO A 146 -21.09 -8.72 -27.96
C PRO A 146 -21.85 -9.27 -29.18
N LYS A 147 -23.17 -9.41 -29.05
CA LYS A 147 -24.05 -9.84 -30.16
C LYS A 147 -24.00 -8.91 -31.38
N PHE A 148 -23.56 -7.67 -31.20
CA PHE A 148 -23.47 -6.68 -32.28
C PHE A 148 -22.10 -6.62 -32.94
N PHE A 149 -21.04 -7.22 -32.36
CA PHE A 149 -19.68 -7.08 -32.87
C PHE A 149 -19.55 -7.51 -34.33
N GLY A 150 -19.99 -8.72 -34.65
CA GLY A 150 -19.96 -9.24 -36.01
C GLY A 150 -20.79 -8.41 -36.98
N SER A 151 -22.05 -8.09 -36.62
CA SER A 151 -22.95 -7.34 -37.49
C SER A 151 -22.49 -5.91 -37.75
N ILE A 152 -21.88 -5.24 -36.77
CA ILE A 152 -21.29 -3.90 -36.97
C ILE A 152 -20.12 -3.99 -37.96
N VAL A 153 -19.23 -4.99 -37.81
CA VAL A 153 -18.09 -5.18 -38.72
C VAL A 153 -18.56 -5.48 -40.15
N GLU A 154 -19.53 -6.36 -40.34
CA GLU A 154 -20.11 -6.65 -41.65
C GLU A 154 -20.69 -5.41 -42.33
N LYS A 155 -21.41 -4.57 -41.58
CA LYS A 155 -21.99 -3.33 -42.11
C LYS A 155 -20.94 -2.26 -42.39
N LEU A 156 -19.90 -2.14 -41.56
CA LEU A 156 -18.73 -1.30 -41.87
C LEU A 156 -18.05 -1.75 -43.17
N GLY A 157 -17.94 -3.06 -43.40
CA GLY A 157 -17.45 -3.62 -44.66
C GLY A 157 -18.34 -3.28 -45.84
N SER A 158 -19.65 -3.47 -45.68
CA SER A 158 -20.66 -3.25 -46.74
C SER A 158 -20.80 -1.79 -47.14
N ALA A 159 -20.54 -0.87 -46.20
CA ALA A 159 -20.49 0.58 -46.43
C ALA A 159 -19.09 1.07 -46.87
N GLU A 160 -18.15 0.17 -47.15
CA GLU A 160 -16.75 0.44 -47.50
C GLU A 160 -15.94 1.25 -46.46
N LEU A 161 -16.47 1.41 -45.24
CA LEU A 161 -15.83 2.15 -44.16
C LEU A 161 -14.64 1.41 -43.54
N ALA A 162 -14.58 0.08 -43.71
CA ALA A 162 -13.51 -0.78 -43.20
C ALA A 162 -12.27 -0.88 -44.12
N ARG A 163 -12.36 -0.36 -45.35
CA ARG A 163 -11.33 -0.53 -46.40
C ARG A 163 -10.10 0.36 -46.15
N GLN A 164 -8.90 -0.22 -46.23
CA GLN A 164 -7.62 0.50 -46.15
C GLN A 164 -7.09 0.80 -47.56
N GLU A 165 -6.99 2.08 -47.92
CA GLU A 165 -6.47 2.52 -49.22
C GLU A 165 -5.76 3.87 -49.11
N ASN A 166 -4.86 4.16 -50.05
CA ASN A 166 -4.19 5.47 -50.17
C ASN A 166 -3.51 5.95 -48.88
N GLY A 167 -2.94 5.02 -48.10
CA GLY A 167 -2.29 5.31 -46.82
C GLY A 167 -3.23 5.60 -45.65
N ARG A 168 -4.55 5.49 -45.86
CA ARG A 168 -5.57 5.69 -44.82
C ARG A 168 -5.82 4.38 -44.07
N TRP A 169 -5.52 4.36 -42.77
CA TRP A 169 -5.71 3.17 -41.96
C TRP A 169 -7.14 3.10 -41.37
N ARG A 170 -7.59 1.87 -41.15
CA ARG A 170 -8.84 1.52 -40.46
C ARG A 170 -8.52 0.53 -39.38
N ARG A 171 -8.84 0.87 -38.14
CA ARG A 171 -8.60 0.03 -36.97
C ARG A 171 -9.88 -0.09 -36.18
N ILE A 172 -10.11 -1.28 -35.62
CA ILE A 172 -11.26 -1.56 -34.78
C ILE A 172 -10.81 -2.09 -33.44
N ILE A 173 -11.34 -1.49 -32.38
CA ILE A 173 -11.23 -1.97 -31.02
C ILE A 173 -12.50 -2.75 -30.68
N ILE A 174 -12.30 -3.97 -30.20
CA ILE A 174 -13.39 -4.86 -29.80
C ILE A 174 -13.20 -5.20 -28.32
N GLU A 175 -14.29 -5.08 -27.56
CA GLU A 175 -14.32 -5.43 -26.13
C GLU A 175 -14.56 -6.91 -25.89
N LYS A 176 -14.23 -7.38 -24.68
CA LYS A 176 -14.59 -8.74 -24.23
C LYS A 176 -16.10 -8.84 -23.91
N PRO A 177 -16.70 -10.04 -23.93
CA PRO A 177 -16.15 -11.36 -24.25
C PRO A 177 -15.96 -11.65 -25.75
N PHE A 178 -14.92 -12.42 -26.07
CA PHE A 178 -14.64 -12.95 -27.41
C PHE A 178 -15.15 -14.39 -27.53
N GLY A 179 -16.44 -14.55 -27.81
CA GLY A 179 -17.12 -15.85 -27.73
C GLY A 179 -17.43 -16.25 -26.28
N ASN A 180 -18.12 -17.37 -26.12
CA ASN A 180 -18.46 -17.98 -24.82
C ASN A 180 -17.94 -19.44 -24.67
N ASP A 181 -17.32 -19.93 -25.75
CA ASP A 181 -16.69 -21.23 -25.96
C ASP A 181 -15.81 -21.11 -27.22
N LEU A 182 -15.02 -22.14 -27.53
CA LEU A 182 -14.12 -22.14 -28.69
C LEU A 182 -14.87 -21.97 -30.02
N ASP A 183 -15.99 -22.67 -30.20
CA ASP A 183 -16.76 -22.65 -31.45
C ASP A 183 -17.31 -21.25 -31.77
N SER A 184 -17.88 -20.57 -30.77
CA SER A 184 -18.39 -19.21 -30.90
C SER A 184 -17.28 -18.17 -31.05
N ALA A 185 -16.12 -18.38 -30.40
CA ALA A 185 -14.95 -17.52 -30.60
C ALA A 185 -14.40 -17.63 -32.04
N GLN A 186 -14.27 -18.86 -32.56
CA GLN A 186 -13.88 -19.12 -33.95
C GLN A 186 -14.90 -18.55 -34.94
N ALA A 187 -16.20 -18.71 -34.67
CA ALA A 187 -17.25 -18.15 -35.53
C ALA A 187 -17.17 -16.62 -35.60
N LEU A 188 -17.01 -15.95 -34.44
CA LEU A 188 -16.84 -14.51 -34.38
C LEU A 188 -15.55 -14.05 -35.09
N ASN A 189 -14.43 -14.76 -34.90
CA ASN A 189 -13.18 -14.47 -35.60
C ASN A 189 -13.33 -14.62 -37.12
N ARG A 190 -13.98 -15.69 -37.61
CA ARG A 190 -14.26 -15.86 -39.04
C ARG A 190 -15.10 -14.72 -39.60
N GLN A 191 -16.13 -14.30 -38.87
CA GLN A 191 -17.01 -13.20 -39.27
C GLN A 191 -16.25 -11.87 -39.38
N ILE A 192 -15.42 -11.54 -38.38
CA ILE A 192 -14.63 -10.31 -38.38
C ILE A 192 -13.57 -10.33 -39.50
N LYS A 193 -12.87 -11.46 -39.65
CA LYS A 193 -11.78 -11.62 -40.64
C LYS A 193 -12.25 -11.71 -42.09
N ALA A 194 -13.55 -11.93 -42.31
CA ALA A 194 -14.15 -11.82 -43.64
C ALA A 194 -14.12 -10.37 -44.17
N VAL A 195 -14.02 -9.38 -43.28
CA VAL A 195 -14.03 -7.95 -43.62
C VAL A 195 -12.67 -7.28 -43.34
N LEU A 196 -12.01 -7.67 -42.25
CA LEU A 196 -10.82 -6.97 -41.73
C LEU A 196 -9.58 -7.87 -41.73
N GLY A 197 -8.42 -7.29 -42.06
CA GLY A 197 -7.12 -7.92 -41.81
C GLY A 197 -6.79 -7.95 -40.32
N GLU A 198 -5.95 -8.90 -39.89
CA GLU A 198 -5.57 -9.05 -38.47
C GLU A 198 -4.88 -7.80 -37.90
N ASN A 199 -4.10 -7.09 -38.72
CA ASN A 199 -3.45 -5.83 -38.37
C ASN A 199 -4.43 -4.65 -38.14
N GLN A 200 -5.71 -4.83 -38.46
CA GLN A 200 -6.77 -3.85 -38.22
C GLN A 200 -7.50 -4.10 -36.90
N ILE A 201 -7.32 -5.27 -36.27
CA ILE A 201 -8.16 -5.74 -35.17
C ILE A 201 -7.40 -5.63 -33.84
N TYR A 202 -8.01 -4.91 -32.90
CA TYR A 202 -7.46 -4.62 -31.57
C TYR A 202 -8.40 -5.19 -30.52
N ARG A 203 -8.15 -6.43 -30.09
CA ARG A 203 -8.96 -7.11 -29.07
C ARG A 203 -8.48 -6.71 -27.69
N ILE A 204 -9.31 -5.96 -26.96
CA ILE A 204 -8.92 -5.40 -25.66
C ILE A 204 -8.91 -6.46 -24.57
N ASP A 205 -7.82 -6.44 -23.81
CA ASP A 205 -7.77 -6.91 -22.44
C ASP A 205 -7.17 -5.78 -21.58
N HIS A 206 -8.02 -5.12 -20.78
CA HIS A 206 -7.59 -3.96 -19.99
C HIS A 206 -6.51 -4.26 -18.93
N TYR A 207 -6.20 -5.54 -18.62
CA TYR A 207 -5.07 -5.86 -17.76
C TYR A 207 -3.73 -5.58 -18.45
N LEU A 208 -3.66 -5.74 -19.78
CA LEU A 208 -2.44 -5.47 -20.56
C LEU A 208 -2.07 -3.99 -20.55
N GLY A 209 -3.05 -3.09 -20.39
CA GLY A 209 -2.82 -1.66 -20.26
C GLY A 209 -2.26 -1.21 -18.90
N LYS A 210 -2.13 -2.11 -17.92
CA LYS A 210 -1.60 -1.74 -16.59
C LYS A 210 -0.07 -1.69 -16.60
N GLU A 211 0.49 -0.64 -16.00
CA GLU A 211 1.94 -0.40 -15.92
C GLU A 211 2.73 -1.62 -15.39
N THR A 212 2.28 -2.23 -14.31
CA THR A 212 2.93 -3.40 -13.70
C THR A 212 2.91 -4.63 -14.60
N VAL A 213 1.90 -4.76 -15.46
CA VAL A 213 1.80 -5.87 -16.41
C VAL A 213 2.78 -5.66 -17.57
N GLN A 214 2.88 -4.43 -18.07
CA GLN A 214 3.88 -4.06 -19.09
C GLN A 214 5.31 -4.25 -18.58
N ASN A 215 5.54 -3.91 -17.31
CA ASN A 215 6.85 -4.06 -16.66
C ASN A 215 7.32 -5.51 -16.54
N ILE A 216 6.45 -6.52 -16.69
CA ILE A 216 6.88 -7.93 -16.73
C ILE A 216 7.92 -8.14 -17.84
N LEU A 217 7.72 -7.51 -19.01
CA LEU A 217 8.64 -7.66 -20.14
C LEU A 217 9.99 -7.00 -19.86
N VAL A 218 9.99 -5.78 -19.33
CA VAL A 218 11.21 -5.05 -18.96
C VAL A 218 11.96 -5.79 -17.84
N PHE A 219 11.24 -6.18 -16.79
CA PHE A 219 11.82 -6.91 -15.66
C PHE A 219 12.50 -8.20 -16.09
N ARG A 220 11.90 -8.96 -17.03
CA ARG A 220 12.47 -10.21 -17.50
C ARG A 220 13.64 -10.01 -18.45
N PHE A 221 13.47 -9.18 -19.48
CA PHE A 221 14.38 -9.18 -20.63
C PHE A 221 15.43 -8.08 -20.61
N ASP A 222 15.28 -7.03 -19.78
CA ASP A 222 16.30 -5.99 -19.59
C ASP A 222 17.29 -6.33 -18.45
N ASN A 223 16.91 -7.27 -17.58
CA ASN A 223 17.67 -7.59 -16.38
C ASN A 223 18.40 -8.94 -16.52
N SER A 224 19.70 -8.87 -16.82
CA SER A 224 20.58 -10.04 -16.99
C SER A 224 20.63 -11.01 -15.79
N ILE A 225 20.25 -10.54 -14.60
CA ILE A 225 20.22 -11.37 -13.38
C ILE A 225 18.98 -12.27 -13.28
N PHE A 226 17.85 -11.90 -13.90
CA PHE A 226 16.57 -12.60 -13.73
C PHE A 226 16.31 -13.64 -14.83
N GLU A 227 16.60 -13.32 -16.10
CA GLU A 227 16.33 -14.26 -17.20
C GLU A 227 17.04 -15.63 -17.03
N PRO A 228 18.30 -15.73 -16.55
CA PRO A 228 18.95 -17.03 -16.34
C PRO A 228 18.28 -17.92 -15.29
N ILE A 229 17.56 -17.33 -14.32
CA ILE A 229 16.83 -18.06 -13.28
C ILE A 229 15.34 -18.26 -13.63
N TRP A 230 14.89 -17.80 -14.80
CA TRP A 230 13.49 -17.84 -15.22
C TRP A 230 13.08 -19.14 -15.93
N ASN A 231 13.38 -20.29 -15.32
CA ASN A 231 13.11 -21.60 -15.95
C ASN A 231 12.97 -22.72 -14.93
N ARG A 232 12.53 -23.89 -15.39
CA ARG A 232 12.31 -25.12 -14.60
C ARG A 232 13.48 -25.60 -13.75
N ARG A 233 14.73 -25.14 -13.98
CA ARG A 233 15.86 -25.51 -13.11
C ARG A 233 15.76 -24.81 -11.77
N TYR A 234 15.27 -23.57 -11.74
CA TYR A 234 15.25 -22.71 -10.56
C TYR A 234 13.84 -22.43 -10.04
N ILE A 235 12.82 -22.42 -10.90
CA ILE A 235 11.43 -22.19 -10.49
C ILE A 235 10.80 -23.53 -10.07
N ASP A 236 10.14 -23.51 -8.92
CA ASP A 236 9.35 -24.61 -8.36
C ASP A 236 7.93 -24.58 -8.94
N HIS A 237 7.27 -23.43 -8.85
CA HIS A 237 5.93 -23.20 -9.42
C HIS A 237 5.64 -21.70 -9.56
N VAL A 238 4.60 -21.38 -10.33
CA VAL A 238 4.07 -20.02 -10.51
C VAL A 238 2.64 -19.97 -10.02
N GLN A 239 2.22 -18.89 -9.35
CA GLN A 239 0.85 -18.64 -8.95
C GLN A 239 0.36 -17.31 -9.52
N ILE A 240 -0.82 -17.30 -10.13
CA ILE A 240 -1.49 -16.09 -10.62
C ILE A 240 -2.80 -15.96 -9.86
N THR A 241 -2.94 -14.86 -9.11
CA THR A 241 -4.07 -14.61 -8.23
C THR A 241 -4.82 -13.39 -8.69
N ASN A 242 -6.14 -13.51 -8.84
CA ASN A 242 -7.04 -12.39 -9.05
C ASN A 242 -8.22 -12.46 -8.09
N ALA A 243 -8.13 -11.74 -6.97
CA ALA A 243 -9.18 -11.75 -5.97
C ALA A 243 -9.96 -10.44 -5.98
N GLU A 244 -11.28 -10.55 -5.98
CA GLU A 244 -12.20 -9.43 -5.93
C GLU A 244 -13.03 -9.47 -4.63
N THR A 245 -13.22 -8.32 -4.00
CA THR A 245 -14.10 -8.20 -2.82
C THR A 245 -15.56 -7.98 -3.19
N VAL A 246 -15.83 -7.53 -4.41
CA VAL A 246 -17.18 -7.29 -4.93
C VAL A 246 -17.89 -8.59 -5.30
N GLY A 247 -19.22 -8.58 -5.25
CA GLY A 247 -20.07 -9.69 -5.69
C GLY A 247 -20.42 -9.59 -7.17
N VAL A 248 -21.55 -10.19 -7.55
CA VAL A 248 -22.11 -10.02 -8.90
C VAL A 248 -22.93 -8.75 -9.07
N GLU A 249 -23.25 -8.08 -7.96
CA GLU A 249 -23.99 -6.81 -7.92
C GLU A 249 -25.28 -6.90 -8.76
N GLN A 250 -25.60 -5.88 -9.56
CA GLN A 250 -26.79 -5.87 -10.43
C GLN A 250 -26.68 -6.76 -11.68
N ARG A 251 -25.60 -7.54 -11.82
CA ARG A 251 -25.30 -8.33 -13.03
C ARG A 251 -25.56 -9.82 -12.86
N GLY A 252 -26.33 -10.23 -11.84
CA GLY A 252 -26.62 -11.64 -11.54
C GLY A 252 -27.04 -12.46 -12.75
N GLY A 253 -28.04 -12.01 -13.52
CA GLY A 253 -28.54 -12.75 -14.69
C GLY A 253 -27.54 -12.93 -15.83
N TYR A 254 -26.65 -11.95 -16.06
CA TYR A 254 -25.56 -12.09 -17.02
C TYR A 254 -24.45 -12.99 -16.46
N PHE A 255 -24.09 -12.80 -15.19
CA PHE A 255 -23.00 -13.56 -14.57
C PHE A 255 -23.34 -15.03 -14.43
N ASP A 256 -24.62 -15.38 -14.23
CA ASP A 256 -25.10 -16.76 -14.08
C ASP A 256 -24.97 -17.60 -15.38
N THR A 257 -24.73 -16.97 -16.53
CA THR A 257 -24.40 -17.67 -17.78
C THR A 257 -22.90 -17.70 -18.06
N ALA A 258 -22.15 -16.68 -17.60
CA ALA A 258 -20.71 -16.58 -17.80
C ALA A 258 -19.92 -17.44 -16.80
N GLY A 259 -20.11 -17.19 -15.49
CA GLY A 259 -19.28 -17.71 -14.41
C GLY A 259 -17.89 -17.08 -14.32
N THR A 260 -17.20 -17.31 -13.21
CA THR A 260 -15.83 -16.81 -13.00
C THR A 260 -14.84 -17.40 -14.01
N LEU A 261 -15.02 -18.65 -14.45
CA LEU A 261 -14.10 -19.30 -15.38
C LEU A 261 -14.05 -18.55 -16.72
N ARG A 262 -15.21 -18.30 -17.35
CA ARG A 262 -15.29 -17.60 -18.65
C ARG A 262 -14.92 -16.12 -18.57
N ASP A 263 -15.31 -15.45 -17.48
CA ASP A 263 -15.09 -14.00 -17.36
C ASP A 263 -13.60 -13.65 -17.20
N MET A 264 -12.84 -14.51 -16.52
CA MET A 264 -11.49 -14.19 -16.06
C MET A 264 -10.38 -15.03 -16.70
N VAL A 265 -10.59 -16.32 -16.93
CA VAL A 265 -9.47 -17.23 -17.21
C VAL A 265 -8.99 -17.15 -18.66
N PRO A 266 -9.80 -17.41 -19.72
CA PRO A 266 -9.34 -17.34 -21.12
C PRO A 266 -8.73 -15.99 -21.51
N ASN A 267 -9.10 -14.93 -20.77
CA ASN A 267 -8.71 -13.55 -21.03
C ASN A 267 -7.58 -13.15 -20.08
N HIS A 268 -7.91 -12.39 -19.02
CA HIS A 268 -6.99 -11.72 -18.11
C HIS A 268 -5.90 -12.63 -17.55
N VAL A 269 -6.28 -13.82 -17.06
CA VAL A 269 -5.31 -14.74 -16.45
C VAL A 269 -4.37 -15.31 -17.51
N MET A 270 -4.89 -15.77 -18.65
CA MET A 270 -4.05 -16.34 -19.71
C MET A 270 -3.08 -15.30 -20.29
N GLN A 271 -3.47 -14.01 -20.34
CA GLN A 271 -2.56 -12.94 -20.74
C GLN A 271 -1.44 -12.71 -19.72
N LEU A 272 -1.74 -12.69 -18.42
CA LEU A 272 -0.68 -12.62 -17.40
C LEU A 272 0.23 -13.85 -17.46
N LEU A 273 -0.34 -15.03 -17.69
CA LEU A 273 0.40 -16.27 -17.82
C LEU A 273 1.32 -16.24 -19.04
N SER A 274 0.84 -15.81 -20.21
CA SER A 274 1.65 -15.73 -21.43
C SER A 274 2.84 -14.78 -21.25
N LEU A 275 2.64 -13.61 -20.66
CA LEU A 275 3.73 -12.65 -20.39
C LEU A 275 4.79 -13.19 -19.41
N VAL A 276 4.36 -13.97 -18.41
CA VAL A 276 5.29 -14.63 -17.46
C VAL A 276 6.05 -15.78 -18.11
N ALA A 277 5.40 -16.53 -19.00
CA ALA A 277 5.93 -17.79 -19.51
C ALA A 277 6.58 -17.71 -20.90
N MET A 278 6.33 -16.66 -21.69
CA MET A 278 6.88 -16.50 -23.04
C MET A 278 8.41 -16.54 -23.07
N GLU A 279 9.00 -16.97 -24.18
CA GLU A 279 10.45 -16.80 -24.41
C GLU A 279 10.77 -15.33 -24.67
N SER A 280 12.08 -15.00 -24.71
CA SER A 280 12.51 -13.67 -25.14
C SER A 280 12.17 -13.47 -26.61
N PRO A 281 11.38 -12.43 -26.96
CA PRO A 281 11.06 -12.15 -28.34
C PRO A 281 12.30 -11.63 -29.07
N VAL A 282 12.41 -11.89 -30.37
CA VAL A 282 13.55 -11.44 -31.19
C VAL A 282 13.63 -9.91 -31.33
N SER A 283 12.52 -9.23 -31.07
CA SER A 283 12.41 -7.76 -31.04
C SER A 283 11.16 -7.35 -30.26
N PHE A 284 11.00 -6.06 -29.97
CA PHE A 284 9.79 -5.51 -29.37
C PHE A 284 8.70 -5.15 -30.40
N GLN A 285 8.78 -5.66 -31.64
CA GLN A 285 7.69 -5.52 -32.61
C GLN A 285 6.47 -6.33 -32.16
N ALA A 286 5.27 -5.80 -32.38
CA ALA A 286 4.03 -6.39 -31.89
C ALA A 286 3.87 -7.88 -32.23
N ASP A 287 4.14 -8.28 -33.47
CA ASP A 287 4.04 -9.71 -33.86
C ASP A 287 5.13 -10.58 -33.21
N ALA A 288 6.35 -10.09 -33.04
CA ALA A 288 7.41 -10.85 -32.37
C ALA A 288 7.07 -11.14 -30.90
N VAL A 289 6.43 -10.18 -30.20
CA VAL A 289 5.95 -10.37 -28.83
C VAL A 289 4.74 -11.31 -28.81
N ARG A 290 3.76 -11.09 -29.69
CA ARG A 290 2.53 -11.92 -29.75
C ARG A 290 2.83 -13.36 -30.17
N ASP A 291 3.82 -13.61 -31.02
CA ASP A 291 4.23 -14.95 -31.42
C ASP A 291 4.76 -15.77 -30.24
N GLU A 292 5.59 -15.17 -29.38
CA GLU A 292 6.10 -15.88 -28.19
C GLU A 292 5.01 -16.09 -27.11
N GLN A 293 4.03 -15.18 -27.02
CA GLN A 293 2.84 -15.40 -26.20
C GLN A 293 1.97 -16.55 -26.74
N ALA A 294 1.64 -16.52 -28.04
CA ALA A 294 0.82 -17.54 -28.70
C ALA A 294 1.47 -18.93 -28.60
N LYS A 295 2.78 -19.03 -28.81
CA LYS A 295 3.55 -20.27 -28.66
C LYS A 295 3.42 -20.89 -27.28
N VAL A 296 3.39 -20.09 -26.21
CA VAL A 296 3.14 -20.59 -24.86
C VAL A 296 1.72 -21.10 -24.71
N LEU A 297 0.72 -20.33 -25.14
CA LEU A 297 -0.68 -20.71 -25.04
C LEU A 297 -0.96 -22.02 -25.81
N HIS A 298 -0.36 -22.20 -26.99
CA HIS A 298 -0.43 -23.46 -27.75
C HIS A 298 0.31 -24.63 -27.09
N ALA A 299 1.33 -24.36 -26.27
CA ALA A 299 2.04 -25.38 -25.50
C ALA A 299 1.32 -25.77 -24.20
N MET A 300 0.21 -25.11 -23.85
CA MET A 300 -0.58 -25.49 -22.68
C MET A 300 -1.35 -26.76 -22.97
N GLN A 301 -1.24 -27.76 -22.10
CA GLN A 301 -2.01 -28.99 -22.23
C GLN A 301 -3.47 -28.76 -21.81
N PRO A 302 -4.45 -29.02 -22.70
CA PRO A 302 -5.84 -29.14 -22.26
C PRO A 302 -5.97 -30.27 -21.23
N LEU A 303 -6.73 -30.04 -20.16
CA LEU A 303 -6.92 -31.05 -19.12
C LEU A 303 -7.78 -32.20 -19.67
N ALA A 304 -7.31 -33.43 -19.51
CA ALA A 304 -8.15 -34.61 -19.72
C ALA A 304 -9.30 -34.64 -18.71
N SER A 305 -10.41 -35.28 -19.07
CA SER A 305 -11.64 -35.31 -18.25
C SER A 305 -11.39 -35.78 -16.81
N GLU A 306 -10.51 -36.75 -16.60
CA GLU A 306 -10.14 -37.25 -15.27
C GLU A 306 -9.29 -36.24 -14.49
N ASP A 307 -8.39 -35.54 -15.19
CA ASP A 307 -7.51 -34.53 -14.61
C ASP A 307 -8.26 -33.28 -14.20
N VAL A 308 -9.33 -32.90 -14.91
CA VAL A 308 -10.21 -31.80 -14.50
C VAL A 308 -10.70 -32.02 -13.06
N LEU A 309 -11.02 -33.25 -12.66
CA LEU A 309 -11.50 -33.55 -11.30
C LEU A 309 -10.41 -33.42 -10.22
N GLN A 310 -9.12 -33.46 -10.59
CA GLN A 310 -7.98 -33.38 -9.65
C GLN A 310 -7.27 -32.03 -9.68
N CYS A 311 -7.27 -31.37 -10.85
CA CYS A 311 -6.52 -30.15 -11.15
C CYS A 311 -7.41 -28.92 -11.23
N SER A 312 -8.72 -29.04 -11.00
CA SER A 312 -9.64 -27.90 -10.93
C SER A 312 -10.44 -27.91 -9.63
N VAL A 313 -10.69 -26.71 -9.12
CA VAL A 313 -11.61 -26.43 -8.01
C VAL A 313 -12.56 -25.33 -8.45
N ARG A 314 -13.85 -25.51 -8.19
CA ARG A 314 -14.87 -24.47 -8.35
C ARG A 314 -15.67 -24.29 -7.08
N GLY A 315 -15.96 -23.04 -6.72
CA GLY A 315 -16.72 -22.68 -5.52
C GLY A 315 -17.76 -21.61 -5.80
N GLN A 316 -18.65 -21.40 -4.83
CA GLN A 316 -19.69 -20.39 -4.91
C GLN A 316 -19.79 -19.66 -3.56
N TYR A 317 -19.84 -18.32 -3.57
CA TYR A 317 -19.86 -17.58 -2.32
C TYR A 317 -21.20 -17.79 -1.59
N ALA A 318 -21.09 -18.03 -0.28
CA ALA A 318 -22.20 -18.08 0.64
C ALA A 318 -22.51 -16.70 1.22
N ASP A 319 -23.61 -16.65 1.97
CA ASP A 319 -24.00 -15.52 2.80
C ASP A 319 -22.83 -15.06 3.68
N GLY A 320 -22.65 -13.74 3.80
CA GLY A 320 -21.49 -13.19 4.47
C GLY A 320 -21.60 -11.71 4.77
N PHE A 321 -20.50 -11.17 5.29
CA PHE A 321 -20.38 -9.77 5.70
C PHE A 321 -19.09 -9.17 5.13
N ARG A 322 -19.16 -7.90 4.74
CA ARG A 322 -18.02 -7.05 4.39
C ARG A 322 -18.03 -5.85 5.34
N GLY A 323 -17.16 -5.87 6.34
CA GLY A 323 -17.30 -4.96 7.49
C GLY A 323 -18.64 -5.25 8.18
N GLU A 324 -19.45 -4.22 8.38
CA GLU A 324 -20.82 -4.32 8.92
C GLU A 324 -21.89 -4.64 7.84
N GLU A 325 -21.54 -4.54 6.55
CA GLU A 325 -22.48 -4.72 5.44
C GLU A 325 -22.73 -6.20 5.15
N HIS A 326 -23.96 -6.66 5.35
CA HIS A 326 -24.41 -8.00 4.95
C HIS A 326 -24.51 -8.11 3.43
N PHE A 327 -24.13 -9.26 2.88
CA PHE A 327 -24.45 -9.62 1.51
C PHE A 327 -24.99 -11.05 1.44
N PRO A 328 -25.97 -11.31 0.55
CA PRO A 328 -26.62 -12.60 0.45
C PRO A 328 -25.70 -13.65 -0.19
N ALA A 329 -26.04 -14.93 -0.02
CA ALA A 329 -25.44 -16.00 -0.80
C ALA A 329 -25.71 -15.80 -2.30
N TYR A 330 -24.80 -16.26 -3.17
CA TYR A 330 -24.91 -16.02 -4.62
C TYR A 330 -26.27 -16.40 -5.24
N ARG A 331 -26.86 -17.53 -4.84
CA ARG A 331 -28.18 -18.00 -5.32
C ARG A 331 -29.37 -17.13 -4.88
N LEU A 332 -29.15 -16.22 -3.95
CA LEU A 332 -30.14 -15.27 -3.46
C LEU A 332 -29.91 -13.87 -4.05
N GLU A 333 -28.89 -13.70 -4.90
CA GLU A 333 -28.64 -12.43 -5.60
C GLU A 333 -29.71 -12.20 -6.69
N PRO A 334 -30.09 -10.94 -6.95
CA PRO A 334 -31.07 -10.61 -7.98
C PRO A 334 -30.68 -11.15 -9.36
N GLY A 335 -31.61 -11.89 -9.99
CA GLY A 335 -31.42 -12.44 -11.33
C GLY A 335 -30.60 -13.73 -11.41
N VAL A 336 -30.22 -14.35 -10.29
CA VAL A 336 -29.54 -15.65 -10.25
C VAL A 336 -30.54 -16.78 -10.04
N ALA A 337 -30.35 -17.93 -10.72
CA ALA A 337 -31.21 -19.08 -10.52
C ALA A 337 -31.03 -19.70 -9.11
N PRO A 338 -32.11 -20.07 -8.39
CA PRO A 338 -32.02 -20.65 -7.04
C PRO A 338 -31.17 -21.92 -6.95
N GLU A 339 -31.11 -22.70 -8.04
CA GLU A 339 -30.29 -23.91 -8.16
C GLU A 339 -29.04 -23.72 -9.02
N SER A 340 -28.59 -22.48 -9.19
CA SER A 340 -27.41 -22.16 -9.98
C SER A 340 -26.19 -22.98 -9.52
N ARG A 341 -25.51 -23.55 -10.53
CA ARG A 341 -24.24 -24.27 -10.38
C ARG A 341 -23.06 -23.44 -10.83
N THR A 342 -23.29 -22.17 -11.16
CA THR A 342 -22.30 -21.22 -11.66
C THR A 342 -21.29 -20.91 -10.57
N GLU A 343 -20.02 -21.05 -10.92
CA GLU A 343 -18.91 -20.80 -10.02
C GLU A 343 -18.62 -19.30 -9.90
N THR A 344 -18.38 -18.86 -8.66
CA THR A 344 -17.90 -17.50 -8.33
C THR A 344 -16.44 -17.51 -7.88
N PHE A 345 -15.83 -18.70 -7.81
CA PHE A 345 -14.42 -18.94 -7.52
C PHE A 345 -13.92 -20.12 -8.35
N VAL A 346 -12.72 -19.99 -8.89
CA VAL A 346 -12.02 -21.02 -9.65
C VAL A 346 -10.56 -21.08 -9.20
N ALA A 347 -10.05 -22.30 -9.04
CA ALA A 347 -8.62 -22.56 -9.03
C ALA A 347 -8.26 -23.67 -10.01
N LEU A 348 -7.20 -23.49 -10.80
CA LEU A 348 -6.70 -24.44 -11.78
C LEU A 348 -5.21 -24.70 -11.57
N LYS A 349 -4.79 -25.94 -11.79
CA LYS A 349 -3.39 -26.31 -11.98
C LYS A 349 -3.19 -26.61 -13.47
N LEU A 350 -2.35 -25.81 -14.11
CA LEU A 350 -2.05 -25.87 -15.54
C LEU A 350 -0.58 -26.25 -15.75
N ASN A 351 -0.28 -26.90 -16.86
CA ASN A 351 1.08 -27.27 -17.27
C ASN A 351 1.37 -26.70 -18.67
N ILE A 352 2.65 -26.39 -18.92
CA ILE A 352 3.14 -25.87 -20.20
C ILE A 352 4.20 -26.83 -20.73
N ASP A 353 3.93 -27.44 -21.89
CA ASP A 353 4.79 -28.44 -22.52
C ASP A 353 5.83 -27.78 -23.43
N ASN A 354 6.82 -27.17 -22.80
CA ASN A 354 8.00 -26.70 -23.49
C ASN A 354 9.28 -26.89 -22.66
N TRP A 355 10.43 -26.65 -23.28
CA TRP A 355 11.74 -26.84 -22.64
C TRP A 355 11.93 -26.02 -21.36
N ARG A 356 11.35 -24.82 -21.30
CA ARG A 356 11.48 -23.90 -20.17
C ARG A 356 10.64 -24.33 -18.97
N TRP A 357 9.43 -24.83 -19.20
CA TRP A 357 8.40 -25.00 -18.16
C TRP A 357 7.98 -26.43 -17.89
N VAL A 358 8.39 -27.42 -18.69
CA VAL A 358 7.98 -28.81 -18.46
C VAL A 358 8.30 -29.25 -17.02
N GLY A 359 7.27 -29.70 -16.31
CA GLY A 359 7.31 -30.10 -14.90
C GLY A 359 7.11 -28.98 -13.86
N VAL A 360 6.94 -27.72 -14.28
CA VAL A 360 6.63 -26.58 -13.40
C VAL A 360 5.13 -26.30 -13.48
N PRO A 361 4.36 -26.47 -12.38
CA PRO A 361 2.94 -26.17 -12.40
C PRO A 361 2.67 -24.66 -12.33
N PHE A 362 1.66 -24.23 -13.08
CA PHE A 362 1.06 -22.90 -13.01
C PHE A 362 -0.27 -22.98 -12.28
N TYR A 363 -0.34 -22.38 -11.10
CA TYR A 363 -1.57 -22.29 -10.32
C TYR A 363 -2.29 -20.99 -10.64
N VAL A 364 -3.52 -21.09 -11.10
CA VAL A 364 -4.40 -19.95 -11.30
C VAL A 364 -5.46 -19.97 -10.22
N ARG A 365 -5.74 -18.83 -9.60
CA ARG A 365 -6.90 -18.67 -8.71
C ARG A 365 -7.59 -17.33 -8.93
N THR A 366 -8.90 -17.35 -9.08
CA THR A 366 -9.71 -16.15 -9.28
C THR A 366 -11.07 -16.29 -8.60
N GLY A 367 -11.63 -15.21 -8.08
CA GLY A 367 -12.97 -15.25 -7.51
C GLY A 367 -13.49 -13.95 -6.93
N LYS A 368 -14.80 -13.92 -6.74
CA LYS A 368 -15.59 -12.82 -6.18
C LYS A 368 -15.87 -13.02 -4.69
N ARG A 369 -16.21 -11.93 -3.98
CA ARG A 369 -16.41 -11.93 -2.52
C ARG A 369 -15.25 -12.60 -1.75
N LEU A 370 -14.01 -12.40 -2.18
CA LEU A 370 -12.82 -12.89 -1.49
C LEU A 370 -12.32 -11.89 -0.44
N ALA A 371 -11.35 -12.34 0.37
CA ALA A 371 -10.93 -11.64 1.58
C ALA A 371 -10.41 -10.21 1.35
N LYS A 372 -9.69 -10.00 0.25
CA LYS A 372 -9.05 -8.74 -0.12
C LYS A 372 -9.03 -8.61 -1.64
N ARG A 373 -9.18 -7.38 -2.13
CA ARG A 373 -9.01 -7.09 -3.56
C ARG A 373 -7.52 -7.02 -3.85
N HIS A 374 -7.00 -7.98 -4.60
CA HIS A 374 -5.60 -7.99 -5.01
C HIS A 374 -5.40 -8.80 -6.29
N THR A 375 -4.45 -8.35 -7.11
CA THR A 375 -3.96 -9.09 -8.27
C THR A 375 -2.45 -9.22 -8.14
N GLU A 376 -1.94 -10.45 -8.17
CA GLU A 376 -0.51 -10.72 -7.99
C GLU A 376 -0.06 -11.96 -8.79
N ILE A 377 1.22 -11.96 -9.15
CA ILE A 377 1.93 -13.09 -9.73
C ILE A 377 3.05 -13.45 -8.76
N THR A 378 3.05 -14.70 -8.29
CA THR A 378 4.06 -15.23 -7.37
C THR A 378 4.88 -16.29 -8.07
N ILE A 379 6.19 -16.08 -8.15
CA ILE A 379 7.15 -17.04 -8.69
C ILE A 379 7.92 -17.62 -7.52
N GLN A 380 7.68 -18.89 -7.22
CA GLN A 380 8.36 -19.60 -6.15
C GLN A 380 9.60 -20.29 -6.72
N PHE A 381 10.78 -20.00 -6.17
CA PHE A 381 12.01 -20.69 -6.52
C PHE A 381 12.17 -22.00 -5.72
N LYS A 382 12.86 -22.96 -6.32
CA LYS A 382 13.22 -24.24 -5.71
C LYS A 382 14.10 -24.01 -4.48
N LYS A 383 13.97 -24.92 -3.53
CA LYS A 383 14.80 -24.93 -2.33
C LYS A 383 16.25 -25.22 -2.71
N THR A 384 17.17 -24.60 -1.99
CA THR A 384 18.61 -24.88 -2.16
C THR A 384 18.87 -26.36 -1.84
N PRO A 385 19.57 -27.10 -2.73
CA PRO A 385 19.73 -28.55 -2.61
C PRO A 385 20.56 -28.96 -1.39
N PHE A 386 21.45 -28.08 -0.91
CA PHE A 386 22.30 -28.33 0.24
C PHE A 386 22.21 -27.19 1.26
N VAL A 387 21.63 -27.47 2.43
CA VAL A 387 21.64 -26.53 3.56
C VAL A 387 22.98 -26.68 4.28
N LEU A 388 23.95 -25.80 3.99
CA LEU A 388 25.23 -25.74 4.72
C LEU A 388 25.02 -25.50 6.23
N PHE A 389 23.93 -24.81 6.57
CA PHE A 389 23.61 -24.33 7.91
C PHE A 389 22.73 -25.30 8.72
N ARG A 390 23.00 -26.62 8.66
CA ARG A 390 22.15 -27.67 9.28
C ARG A 390 21.95 -27.52 10.79
N ASN A 391 22.92 -26.92 11.47
CA ASN A 391 22.92 -26.73 12.93
C ASN A 391 22.34 -25.36 13.35
N ALA A 392 22.03 -24.48 12.40
CA ALA A 392 21.25 -23.28 12.67
C ALA A 392 19.75 -23.64 12.63
N PRO A 393 18.89 -23.04 13.47
CA PRO A 393 17.45 -23.17 13.33
C PRO A 393 16.98 -22.43 12.07
N VAL A 394 17.26 -23.00 10.89
CA VAL A 394 16.85 -22.48 9.59
C VAL A 394 15.41 -22.94 9.38
N LYS A 395 14.44 -22.03 9.53
CA LYS A 395 13.14 -22.25 8.91
C LYS A 395 13.38 -22.40 7.41
N LYS A 396 12.88 -23.49 6.80
CA LYS A 396 13.01 -23.79 5.37
C LYS A 396 12.45 -22.62 4.55
N HIS A 397 13.29 -21.68 4.17
CA HIS A 397 12.96 -20.53 3.34
C HIS A 397 13.18 -20.92 1.88
N SER A 398 12.25 -20.57 1.00
CA SER A 398 12.41 -20.65 -0.45
C SER A 398 12.25 -19.25 -1.02
N ASN A 399 13.15 -18.86 -1.92
CA ASN A 399 13.10 -17.53 -2.50
C ASN A 399 11.79 -17.35 -3.26
N GLN A 400 11.23 -16.15 -3.19
CA GLN A 400 9.94 -15.82 -3.77
C GLN A 400 10.05 -14.46 -4.45
N LEU A 401 9.62 -14.38 -5.70
CA LEU A 401 9.44 -13.13 -6.41
C LEU A 401 7.94 -12.87 -6.55
N VAL A 402 7.46 -11.72 -6.09
CA VAL A 402 6.06 -11.31 -6.19
C VAL A 402 5.97 -10.07 -7.06
N ILE A 403 5.20 -10.14 -8.13
CA ILE A 403 4.83 -9.00 -8.97
C ILE A 403 3.40 -8.64 -8.60
N GLN A 404 3.24 -7.50 -7.95
CA GLN A 404 1.96 -7.03 -7.43
C GLN A 404 1.35 -6.04 -8.43
N ILE A 405 0.21 -6.41 -9.01
CA ILE A 405 -0.42 -5.67 -10.10
C ILE A 405 -1.42 -4.62 -9.58
N HIS A 406 -2.08 -4.92 -8.46
CA HIS A 406 -3.05 -4.04 -7.79
C HIS A 406 -3.34 -4.58 -6.38
N PRO A 407 -3.58 -3.75 -5.34
CA PRO A 407 -3.71 -2.28 -5.33
C PRO A 407 -2.41 -1.53 -5.05
N VAL A 408 -1.33 -2.24 -4.76
CA VAL A 408 0.00 -1.64 -4.56
C VAL A 408 0.86 -2.16 -5.70
N GLU A 409 1.01 -1.35 -6.74
CA GLU A 409 1.80 -1.65 -7.92
C GLU A 409 3.28 -1.76 -7.53
N GLY A 410 3.90 -2.93 -7.72
CA GLY A 410 5.29 -3.13 -7.30
C GLY A 410 5.83 -4.53 -7.53
N ILE A 411 7.11 -4.72 -7.18
CA ILE A 411 7.80 -6.01 -7.24
C ILE A 411 8.56 -6.21 -5.93
N SER A 412 8.49 -7.42 -5.36
CA SER A 412 9.27 -7.81 -4.19
C SER A 412 9.97 -9.15 -4.36
N LEU A 413 11.19 -9.26 -3.85
CA LEU A 413 12.01 -10.46 -3.82
C LEU A 413 12.34 -10.83 -2.38
N SER A 414 11.80 -11.95 -1.91
CA SER A 414 12.09 -12.54 -0.61
C SER A 414 13.25 -13.53 -0.70
N PHE A 415 14.27 -13.38 0.16
CA PHE A 415 15.43 -14.25 0.24
C PHE A 415 15.94 -14.41 1.67
N GLY A 416 16.75 -15.44 1.91
CA GLY A 416 17.35 -15.68 3.22
C GLY A 416 18.55 -14.78 3.51
N ALA A 417 18.58 -14.14 4.68
CA ALA A 417 19.72 -13.35 5.16
C ALA A 417 20.10 -13.71 6.60
N LYS A 418 21.35 -13.42 6.99
CA LYS A 418 21.83 -13.62 8.37
C LYS A 418 21.12 -12.63 9.29
N ILE A 419 20.44 -13.14 10.32
CA ILE A 419 19.91 -12.30 11.40
C ILE A 419 21.11 -11.73 12.20
N PRO A 420 21.20 -10.41 12.41
CA PRO A 420 22.26 -9.80 13.21
C PRO A 420 22.41 -10.47 14.59
N GLY A 421 23.65 -10.71 14.99
CA GLY A 421 23.99 -11.37 16.25
C GLY A 421 25.17 -12.35 16.14
N PRO A 422 25.63 -12.87 17.30
CA PRO A 422 26.76 -13.79 17.38
C PRO A 422 26.40 -15.23 16.97
N ILE A 423 25.11 -15.59 17.05
CA ILE A 423 24.61 -16.91 16.67
C ILE A 423 24.17 -16.87 15.21
N LEU A 424 24.64 -17.82 14.41
CA LEU A 424 24.21 -17.98 13.03
C LEU A 424 22.74 -18.40 12.97
N ARG A 425 21.88 -17.45 12.58
CA ARG A 425 20.46 -17.69 12.29
C ARG A 425 20.14 -17.06 10.94
N VAL A 426 19.31 -17.73 10.16
CA VAL A 426 18.85 -17.25 8.86
C VAL A 426 17.38 -16.83 8.99
N GLY A 427 17.05 -15.62 8.57
CA GLY A 427 15.70 -15.08 8.48
C GLY A 427 15.35 -14.73 7.04
N SER A 428 14.06 -14.58 6.75
CA SER A 428 13.58 -14.02 5.48
C SER A 428 13.70 -12.50 5.51
N VAL A 429 14.20 -11.90 4.44
CA VAL A 429 14.16 -10.46 4.19
C VAL A 429 13.60 -10.22 2.80
N ASP A 430 12.99 -9.05 2.61
CA ASP A 430 12.37 -8.65 1.34
C ASP A 430 13.14 -7.46 0.77
N MET A 431 13.49 -7.53 -0.52
CA MET A 431 13.83 -6.35 -1.33
C MET A 431 12.60 -5.98 -2.14
N SER A 432 12.08 -4.76 -1.97
CA SER A 432 10.83 -4.33 -2.61
C SER A 432 10.96 -2.96 -3.26
N PHE A 433 10.23 -2.78 -4.34
CA PHE A 433 10.00 -1.50 -5.01
C PHE A 433 8.49 -1.31 -5.24
N GLU A 434 8.00 -0.08 -5.06
CA GLU A 434 6.59 0.32 -5.25
C GLU A 434 6.54 1.50 -6.22
N TYR A 435 5.66 1.46 -7.21
CA TYR A 435 5.57 2.49 -8.25
C TYR A 435 5.29 3.88 -7.66
N SER A 436 4.34 3.97 -6.74
CA SER A 436 3.94 5.26 -6.14
C SER A 436 5.08 5.97 -5.41
N LYS A 437 6.02 5.22 -4.83
CA LYS A 437 7.18 5.78 -4.12
C LYS A 437 8.26 6.35 -5.04
N TYR A 438 8.40 5.79 -6.24
CA TYR A 438 9.49 6.15 -7.17
C TYR A 438 9.04 7.03 -8.34
N PHE A 439 7.78 6.90 -8.76
CA PHE A 439 7.23 7.58 -9.94
C PHE A 439 6.00 8.45 -9.61
N GLY A 440 5.55 8.47 -8.34
CA GLY A 440 4.35 9.19 -7.91
C GLY A 440 3.05 8.44 -8.20
N GLU A 441 1.92 8.99 -7.73
CA GLU A 441 0.59 8.48 -8.06
C GLU A 441 0.15 9.03 -9.42
N ALA A 442 -0.05 8.15 -10.39
CA ALA A 442 -0.65 8.53 -11.67
C ALA A 442 -2.02 7.86 -11.84
N ALA A 443 -3.04 8.67 -12.13
CA ALA A 443 -4.43 8.22 -12.29
C ALA A 443 -4.69 7.60 -13.68
N TYR A 444 -3.92 6.58 -14.06
CA TYR A 444 -4.14 5.84 -15.31
C TYR A 444 -5.03 4.63 -15.06
N THR A 445 -6.09 4.51 -15.85
CA THR A 445 -7.02 3.37 -15.78
C THR A 445 -6.55 2.17 -16.61
N GLY A 446 -5.51 2.35 -17.42
CA GLY A 446 -4.95 1.38 -18.38
C GLY A 446 -5.57 1.49 -19.77
N TYR A 447 -6.74 2.14 -19.91
CA TYR A 447 -7.37 2.38 -21.22
C TYR A 447 -6.64 3.46 -22.01
N GLU A 448 -5.97 4.40 -21.33
CA GLU A 448 -5.19 5.47 -21.95
C GLU A 448 -4.12 4.90 -22.88
N VAL A 449 -3.32 3.96 -22.37
CA VAL A 449 -2.26 3.28 -23.12
C VAL A 449 -2.84 2.52 -24.30
N LEU A 450 -3.89 1.72 -24.09
CA LEU A 450 -4.50 0.92 -25.15
C LEU A 450 -5.09 1.79 -26.27
N LEU A 451 -5.80 2.87 -25.92
CA LEU A 451 -6.35 3.79 -26.91
C LEU A 451 -5.24 4.45 -27.73
N TYR A 452 -4.19 4.92 -27.06
CA TYR A 452 -3.04 5.53 -27.71
C TYR A 452 -2.29 4.55 -28.62
N ASP A 453 -2.00 3.34 -28.14
CA ASP A 453 -1.34 2.26 -28.90
C ASP A 453 -2.10 1.93 -30.17
N CYS A 454 -3.44 1.84 -30.08
CA CYS A 454 -4.27 1.62 -31.25
C CYS A 454 -4.21 2.79 -32.25
N MET A 455 -4.10 4.04 -31.80
CA MET A 455 -3.97 5.21 -32.68
C MET A 455 -2.60 5.28 -33.37
N ILE A 456 -1.52 4.81 -32.73
CA ILE A 456 -0.20 4.73 -33.36
C ILE A 456 0.01 3.45 -34.17
N GLY A 457 -0.81 2.42 -33.93
CA GLY A 457 -0.78 1.15 -34.65
C GLY A 457 0.04 0.06 -33.98
N ASP A 458 0.28 0.19 -32.69
CA ASP A 458 0.96 -0.81 -31.89
C ASP A 458 -0.05 -1.83 -31.36
N ALA A 459 0.10 -3.08 -31.78
CA ALA A 459 -0.77 -4.18 -31.38
C ALA A 459 -0.16 -5.06 -30.27
N THR A 460 0.96 -4.65 -29.66
CA THR A 460 1.72 -5.44 -28.67
C THR A 460 0.85 -5.82 -27.47
N LEU A 461 -0.01 -4.92 -27.01
CA LEU A 461 -0.89 -5.09 -25.84
C LEU A 461 -2.29 -5.60 -26.21
N PHE A 462 -2.46 -6.22 -27.38
CA PHE A 462 -3.75 -6.69 -27.88
C PHE A 462 -3.74 -8.16 -28.25
N GLN A 463 -4.84 -8.85 -27.96
CA GLN A 463 -4.95 -10.27 -28.27
C GLN A 463 -5.12 -10.51 -29.78
N ARG A 464 -4.36 -11.46 -30.31
CA ARG A 464 -4.52 -11.98 -31.66
C ARG A 464 -5.51 -13.15 -31.68
N ALA A 465 -6.14 -13.41 -32.83
CA ALA A 465 -7.17 -14.44 -32.97
C ALA A 465 -6.75 -15.83 -32.42
N ASP A 466 -5.53 -16.25 -32.75
CA ASP A 466 -4.93 -17.52 -32.31
C ASP A 466 -4.73 -17.60 -30.79
N MET A 467 -4.36 -16.49 -30.14
CA MET A 467 -4.23 -16.41 -28.68
C MET A 467 -5.59 -16.59 -27.98
N VAL A 468 -6.65 -15.94 -28.50
CA VAL A 468 -8.01 -16.08 -27.97
C VAL A 468 -8.48 -17.52 -28.07
N GLU A 469 -8.31 -18.12 -29.25
CA GLU A 469 -8.73 -19.51 -29.52
C GLU A 469 -7.92 -20.52 -28.67
N ALA A 470 -6.62 -20.30 -28.49
CA ALA A 470 -5.79 -21.13 -27.61
C ALA A 470 -6.25 -21.04 -26.15
N GLY A 471 -6.62 -19.85 -25.66
CA GLY A 471 -7.18 -19.67 -24.33
C GLY A 471 -8.47 -20.48 -24.11
N TRP A 472 -9.37 -20.48 -25.09
CA TRP A 472 -10.60 -21.30 -25.07
C TRP A 472 -10.31 -22.79 -25.12
N ASN A 473 -9.36 -23.23 -25.96
CA ASN A 473 -8.98 -24.65 -26.06
C ASN A 473 -8.51 -25.25 -24.73
N VAL A 474 -7.93 -24.44 -23.82
CA VAL A 474 -7.54 -24.89 -22.48
C VAL A 474 -8.74 -24.96 -21.52
N VAL A 475 -9.73 -24.09 -21.69
CA VAL A 475 -10.84 -23.89 -20.74
C VAL A 475 -12.07 -24.73 -21.08
N ASP A 476 -12.35 -24.97 -22.35
CA ASP A 476 -13.54 -25.71 -22.82
C ASP A 476 -13.65 -27.12 -22.21
N PRO A 477 -12.59 -27.95 -22.13
CA PRO A 477 -12.69 -29.26 -21.49
C PRO A 477 -13.11 -29.19 -20.02
N VAL A 478 -12.69 -28.13 -19.31
CA VAL A 478 -13.10 -27.89 -17.92
C VAL A 478 -14.60 -27.59 -17.86
N LEU A 479 -15.08 -26.71 -18.75
CA LEU A 479 -16.49 -26.34 -18.85
C LEU A 479 -17.38 -27.54 -19.20
N ASP A 480 -16.95 -28.40 -20.12
CA ASP A 480 -17.70 -29.60 -20.54
C ASP A 480 -17.88 -30.58 -19.38
N VAL A 481 -16.80 -30.91 -18.67
CA VAL A 481 -16.86 -31.78 -17.48
C VAL A 481 -17.75 -31.16 -16.41
N TRP A 482 -17.63 -29.85 -16.19
CA TRP A 482 -18.40 -29.09 -15.21
C TRP A 482 -19.89 -28.98 -15.53
N LYS A 483 -20.25 -29.04 -16.81
CA LYS A 483 -21.63 -29.10 -17.30
C LYS A 483 -22.21 -30.51 -17.17
N ALA A 484 -21.42 -31.53 -17.49
CA ALA A 484 -21.84 -32.94 -17.46
C ALA A 484 -21.97 -33.51 -16.04
N LEU A 485 -21.07 -33.13 -15.13
CA LEU A 485 -21.02 -33.68 -13.78
C LEU A 485 -21.43 -32.63 -12.73
N PRO A 486 -22.35 -32.98 -11.80
CA PRO A 486 -22.58 -32.15 -10.64
C PRO A 486 -21.30 -32.08 -9.78
N PRO A 487 -21.04 -30.93 -9.13
CA PRO A 487 -19.83 -30.76 -8.33
C PRO A 487 -19.84 -31.73 -7.14
N ARG A 488 -18.84 -32.62 -7.04
CA ARG A 488 -18.71 -33.59 -5.92
C ARG A 488 -18.59 -32.89 -4.57
N LYS A 489 -17.86 -31.78 -4.55
CA LYS A 489 -17.81 -30.79 -3.47
C LYS A 489 -17.97 -29.43 -4.13
N PHE A 490 -19.02 -28.70 -3.79
CA PHE A 490 -19.21 -27.32 -4.24
C PHE A 490 -18.94 -26.40 -3.05
N PRO A 491 -17.66 -26.14 -2.73
CA PRO A 491 -17.29 -25.36 -1.55
C PRO A 491 -18.03 -24.04 -1.54
N LYS A 492 -18.88 -23.91 -0.54
CA LYS A 492 -19.50 -22.65 -0.15
C LYS A 492 -18.49 -21.92 0.71
N TYR A 493 -17.87 -20.89 0.16
CA TYR A 493 -17.00 -20.02 0.94
C TYR A 493 -17.83 -18.82 1.38
N ALA A 494 -17.96 -18.59 2.68
CA ALA A 494 -18.39 -17.28 3.12
C ALA A 494 -17.33 -16.31 2.59
N GLY A 495 -17.76 -15.30 1.84
CA GLY A 495 -16.88 -14.19 1.56
C GLY A 495 -16.57 -13.46 2.85
N ARG A 496 -15.76 -14.05 3.71
CA ARG A 496 -15.10 -13.30 4.76
C ARG A 496 -14.09 -12.44 3.99
N ALA A 497 -14.52 -11.25 3.56
CA ALA A 497 -13.66 -10.07 3.54
C ALA A 497 -13.04 -10.05 4.94
N GLY A 498 -11.86 -10.65 5.07
CA GLY A 498 -11.56 -11.58 6.17
C GLY A 498 -11.92 -11.04 7.54
N VAL A 499 -13.18 -11.23 8.02
CA VAL A 499 -13.79 -10.56 9.20
C VAL A 499 -12.92 -9.41 9.66
N GLU A 500 -12.70 -8.36 8.84
CA GLU A 500 -11.56 -7.44 8.94
C GLU A 500 -10.67 -7.68 10.15
N ASP A 501 -9.86 -8.76 10.15
CA ASP A 501 -9.53 -9.53 11.37
C ASP A 501 -9.92 -8.76 12.62
N HIS A 502 -11.17 -8.79 13.10
CA HIS A 502 -11.66 -7.89 14.17
C HIS A 502 -11.00 -8.38 15.47
N ARG A 503 -9.69 -8.17 15.49
CA ARG A 503 -8.73 -8.71 16.39
C ARG A 503 -8.55 -7.62 17.37
N MET A 504 -9.21 -7.79 18.50
CA MET A 504 -8.94 -6.91 19.61
C MET A 504 -7.47 -7.06 20.00
N ILE A 505 -6.72 -5.97 19.85
CA ILE A 505 -5.40 -5.79 20.42
C ILE A 505 -5.59 -5.20 21.80
N LEU A 506 -5.12 -5.91 22.81
CA LEU A 506 -4.98 -5.34 24.15
C LEU A 506 -3.62 -4.66 24.26
N ALA A 507 -3.60 -3.33 24.35
CA ALA A 507 -2.40 -2.55 24.56
C ALA A 507 -2.39 -1.97 25.98
N GLY A 508 -1.21 -1.70 26.53
CA GLY A 508 -1.12 -0.97 27.79
C GLY A 508 0.15 -0.16 27.95
N ASP A 509 0.02 0.96 28.67
CA ASP A 509 1.08 1.81 29.18
C ASP A 509 1.15 1.61 30.70
N ILE A 510 2.18 0.93 31.18
CA ILE A 510 2.30 0.42 32.55
C ILE A 510 3.35 1.23 33.31
N GLY A 511 2.87 2.19 34.10
CA GLY A 511 3.68 3.00 34.99
C GLY A 511 3.55 2.62 36.47
N GLY A 512 4.49 3.12 37.28
CA GLY A 512 4.48 2.92 38.74
C GLY A 512 3.28 3.55 39.45
N THR A 513 2.70 4.63 38.90
CA THR A 513 1.55 5.33 39.51
C THR A 513 0.23 4.95 38.84
N ARG A 514 0.23 4.85 37.50
CA ARG A 514 -0.96 4.58 36.68
C ARG A 514 -0.66 3.47 35.68
N THR A 515 -1.63 2.59 35.51
CA THR A 515 -1.66 1.59 34.45
C THR A 515 -2.82 1.94 33.51
N ARG A 516 -2.54 2.19 32.24
CA ARG A 516 -3.56 2.42 31.21
C ARG A 516 -3.67 1.16 30.36
N LEU A 517 -4.90 0.66 30.17
CA LEU A 517 -5.19 -0.43 29.26
C LEU A 517 -6.18 0.05 28.20
N ALA A 518 -5.91 -0.30 26.95
CA ALA A 518 -6.76 0.01 25.82
C ALA A 518 -7.00 -1.24 24.97
N ALA A 519 -8.20 -1.35 24.46
CA ALA A 519 -8.57 -2.34 23.46
C ALA A 519 -8.70 -1.63 22.12
N PHE A 520 -7.96 -2.09 21.13
CA PHE A 520 -8.02 -1.57 19.77
C PHE A 520 -8.60 -2.64 18.83
N GLN A 521 -9.55 -2.23 18.01
CA GLN A 521 -10.01 -3.02 16.88
C GLN A 521 -9.15 -2.67 15.66
N THR A 522 -8.73 -3.69 14.92
CA THR A 522 -7.92 -3.50 13.72
C THR A 522 -8.79 -3.45 12.48
N GLU A 523 -8.59 -2.41 11.67
CA GLU A 523 -9.20 -2.24 10.34
C GLU A 523 -8.05 -2.15 9.32
N GLY A 524 -7.58 -3.30 8.83
CA GLY A 524 -6.35 -3.36 8.04
C GLY A 524 -5.09 -2.98 8.85
N SER A 525 -4.47 -1.84 8.54
CA SER A 525 -3.34 -1.25 9.30
C SER A 525 -3.78 -0.15 10.29
N LYS A 526 -5.07 0.23 10.28
CA LYS A 526 -5.61 1.24 11.19
C LYS A 526 -6.02 0.63 12.53
N LEU A 527 -5.81 1.40 13.59
CA LEU A 527 -6.20 1.05 14.95
C LEU A 527 -7.36 1.95 15.37
N GLN A 528 -8.51 1.35 15.66
CA GLN A 528 -9.65 2.05 16.25
C GLN A 528 -9.71 1.76 17.75
N LEU A 529 -9.66 2.80 18.58
CA LEU A 529 -9.81 2.65 20.02
C LEU A 529 -11.27 2.25 20.35
N VAL A 530 -11.45 1.10 20.98
CA VAL A 530 -12.77 0.59 21.40
C VAL A 530 -13.06 1.01 22.84
N VAL A 531 -12.10 0.80 23.73
CA VAL A 531 -12.22 1.16 25.14
C VAL A 531 -10.85 1.40 25.74
N GLU A 532 -10.75 2.40 26.60
CA GLU A 532 -9.59 2.66 27.44
C GLU A 532 -10.00 2.81 28.90
N LYS A 533 -9.21 2.24 29.82
CA LYS A 533 -9.33 2.50 31.26
C LYS A 533 -7.98 2.75 31.91
N THR A 534 -7.99 3.66 32.87
CA THR A 534 -6.84 3.94 33.74
C THR A 534 -7.07 3.38 35.14
N PHE A 535 -6.07 2.69 35.67
CA PHE A 535 -6.05 2.08 36.99
C PHE A 535 -4.95 2.72 37.86
N LYS A 536 -5.22 2.92 39.15
CA LYS A 536 -4.19 3.32 40.11
C LYS A 536 -3.36 2.09 40.47
N SER A 537 -2.12 2.03 40.01
CA SER A 537 -1.30 0.80 40.09
C SER A 537 -1.15 0.29 41.53
N GLN A 538 -0.98 1.18 42.52
CA GLN A 538 -0.81 0.82 43.93
C GLN A 538 -2.01 0.10 44.58
N GLN A 539 -3.19 0.13 43.96
CA GLN A 539 -4.39 -0.55 44.47
C GLN A 539 -4.46 -2.03 44.07
N TYR A 540 -3.47 -2.54 43.34
CA TYR A 540 -3.46 -3.90 42.79
C TYR A 540 -2.16 -4.63 43.14
N ASP A 541 -2.28 -5.94 43.36
CA ASP A 541 -1.14 -6.81 43.71
C ASP A 541 -0.23 -7.11 42.51
N GLY A 542 -0.69 -6.85 41.28
CA GLY A 542 0.05 -7.11 40.04
C GLY A 542 -0.76 -6.77 38.78
N LEU A 543 -0.05 -6.64 37.66
CA LEU A 543 -0.63 -6.33 36.35
C LEU A 543 -1.64 -7.38 35.88
N GLN A 544 -1.42 -8.65 36.20
CA GLN A 544 -2.31 -9.76 35.87
C GLN A 544 -3.74 -9.49 36.38
N LYS A 545 -3.89 -8.95 37.59
CA LYS A 545 -5.20 -8.68 38.19
C LYS A 545 -5.92 -7.53 37.49
N ILE A 546 -5.18 -6.51 37.06
CA ILE A 546 -5.72 -5.40 36.27
C ILE A 546 -6.21 -5.89 34.91
N ILE A 547 -5.40 -6.67 34.20
CA ILE A 547 -5.76 -7.26 32.89
C ILE A 547 -7.01 -8.14 33.01
N SER A 548 -7.06 -9.04 34.01
CA SER A 548 -8.24 -9.88 34.25
C SER A 548 -9.49 -9.04 34.52
N THR A 549 -9.36 -7.98 35.32
CA THR A 549 -10.48 -7.09 35.64
C THR A 549 -10.96 -6.38 34.37
N PHE A 550 -10.05 -5.78 33.59
CA PHE A 550 -10.36 -5.09 32.35
C PHE A 550 -11.04 -6.01 31.33
N VAL A 551 -10.43 -7.15 31.02
CA VAL A 551 -10.96 -8.10 30.03
C VAL A 551 -12.32 -8.66 30.46
N LYS A 552 -12.51 -8.94 31.76
CA LYS A 552 -13.78 -9.45 32.30
C LYS A 552 -14.87 -8.38 32.28
N THR A 553 -14.56 -7.15 32.65
CA THR A 553 -15.55 -6.05 32.71
C THR A 553 -15.96 -5.61 31.31
N GLU A 554 -15.03 -5.51 30.36
CA GLU A 554 -15.35 -5.04 29.01
C GLU A 554 -15.82 -6.16 28.06
N GLY A 555 -15.67 -7.43 28.44
CA GLY A 555 -16.14 -8.57 27.62
C GLY A 555 -15.42 -8.71 26.28
N ILE A 556 -14.20 -8.17 26.16
CA ILE A 556 -13.46 -8.08 24.89
C ILE A 556 -12.68 -9.36 24.55
N PRO A 557 -12.80 -9.90 23.32
CA PRO A 557 -12.00 -11.06 22.89
C PRO A 557 -10.58 -10.63 22.52
N VAL A 558 -9.58 -10.90 23.38
CA VAL A 558 -8.19 -10.51 23.14
C VAL A 558 -7.49 -11.47 22.16
N HIS A 559 -6.99 -10.96 21.05
CA HIS A 559 -6.34 -11.75 19.99
C HIS A 559 -4.82 -11.53 19.89
N SER A 560 -4.35 -10.39 20.38
CA SER A 560 -2.94 -10.07 20.57
C SER A 560 -2.82 -9.05 21.68
N ALA A 561 -1.67 -9.02 22.36
CA ALA A 561 -1.43 -8.04 23.40
C ALA A 561 0.02 -7.57 23.41
N CYS A 562 0.23 -6.31 23.76
CA CYS A 562 1.54 -5.75 24.06
C CYS A 562 1.44 -4.70 25.15
N PHE A 563 2.43 -4.68 26.05
CA PHE A 563 2.48 -3.75 27.17
C PHE A 563 3.83 -3.03 27.15
N GLY A 564 3.78 -1.69 27.07
CA GLY A 564 4.90 -0.82 27.34
C GLY A 564 5.07 -0.67 28.84
N VAL A 565 6.23 -0.99 29.39
CA VAL A 565 6.50 -0.98 30.83
C VAL A 565 7.60 -0.01 31.21
N ALA A 566 7.40 0.72 32.30
CA ALA A 566 8.41 1.59 32.89
C ALA A 566 9.59 0.76 33.43
N GLY A 567 10.71 0.80 32.69
CA GLY A 567 11.97 0.14 33.03
C GLY A 567 12.44 -0.90 32.00
N PRO A 568 13.60 -1.52 32.24
CA PRO A 568 14.25 -2.37 31.26
C PRO A 568 13.57 -3.74 31.13
N VAL A 569 13.25 -4.14 29.90
CA VAL A 569 12.76 -5.48 29.59
C VAL A 569 13.92 -6.40 29.21
N ARG A 570 14.09 -7.51 29.95
CA ARG A 570 15.14 -8.52 29.69
C ARG A 570 14.54 -9.90 29.64
N GLY A 571 14.74 -10.61 28.53
CA GLY A 571 14.22 -11.98 28.36
C GLY A 571 12.70 -12.08 28.46
N GLY A 572 11.96 -11.01 28.12
CA GLY A 572 10.50 -10.93 28.26
C GLY A 572 10.01 -10.73 29.69
N LYS A 573 10.90 -10.27 30.59
CA LYS A 573 10.58 -9.91 31.98
C LYS A 573 10.96 -8.46 32.27
N SER A 574 10.19 -7.80 33.12
CA SER A 574 10.52 -6.46 33.64
C SER A 574 10.14 -6.34 35.12
N LYS A 575 10.96 -5.61 35.88
CA LYS A 575 10.66 -5.21 37.25
C LYS A 575 10.29 -3.73 37.21
N ILE A 576 9.07 -3.40 37.61
CA ILE A 576 8.57 -2.03 37.51
C ILE A 576 9.26 -1.14 38.54
N SER A 577 9.77 0.00 38.09
CA SER A 577 10.30 1.03 38.97
C SER A 577 9.21 1.55 39.91
N ASN A 578 9.46 1.50 41.22
CA ASN A 578 8.56 1.97 42.28
C ASN A 578 7.29 1.11 42.56
N LEU A 579 7.24 -0.13 42.06
CA LEU A 579 6.25 -1.13 42.48
C LEU A 579 6.92 -2.49 42.75
N PRO A 580 6.41 -3.32 43.67
CA PRO A 580 6.93 -4.66 43.91
C PRO A 580 6.49 -5.67 42.81
N TRP A 581 6.26 -5.19 41.58
CA TRP A 581 5.77 -6.01 40.48
C TRP A 581 6.92 -6.55 39.63
N THR A 582 6.86 -7.85 39.35
CA THR A 582 7.64 -8.49 38.30
C THR A 582 6.67 -8.97 37.24
N ILE A 583 6.83 -8.49 36.01
CA ILE A 583 5.96 -8.82 34.88
C ILE A 583 6.71 -9.79 33.98
N ASP A 584 6.08 -10.91 33.64
CA ASP A 584 6.59 -11.89 32.69
C ASP A 584 5.61 -12.04 31.51
N SER A 585 6.10 -11.77 30.30
CA SER A 585 5.36 -11.93 29.05
C SER A 585 4.79 -13.34 28.85
N ARG A 586 5.44 -14.40 29.36
CA ARG A 586 4.97 -15.79 29.25
C ARG A 586 3.79 -16.05 30.18
N GLU A 587 3.84 -15.53 31.40
CA GLU A 587 2.72 -15.62 32.36
C GLU A 587 1.51 -14.86 31.85
N LEU A 588 1.72 -13.65 31.31
CA LEU A 588 0.66 -12.87 30.65
C LEU A 588 0.10 -13.62 29.43
N GLY A 589 0.95 -14.27 28.64
CA GLY A 589 0.52 -15.11 27.52
C GLY A 589 -0.36 -16.29 27.97
N ALA A 590 0.04 -17.00 29.03
CA ALA A 590 -0.76 -18.09 29.59
C ALA A 590 -2.11 -17.59 30.12
N GLN A 591 -2.13 -16.45 30.82
CA GLN A 591 -3.35 -15.83 31.35
C GLN A 591 -4.32 -15.42 30.24
N LEU A 592 -3.82 -14.79 29.17
CA LEU A 592 -4.61 -14.32 28.03
C LEU A 592 -4.89 -15.41 27.00
N LYS A 593 -4.38 -16.63 27.20
CA LYS A 593 -4.43 -17.74 26.23
C LYS A 593 -3.81 -17.37 24.87
N LEU A 594 -2.75 -16.56 24.89
CA LEU A 594 -2.00 -16.12 23.72
C LEU A 594 -0.65 -16.84 23.64
N GLY A 595 -0.26 -17.25 22.43
CA GLY A 595 1.04 -17.91 22.20
C GLY A 595 2.24 -17.00 22.47
N THR A 596 2.09 -15.69 22.27
CA THR A 596 3.09 -14.68 22.65
C THR A 596 2.42 -13.35 23.01
N VAL A 597 2.95 -12.67 24.02
CA VAL A 597 2.58 -11.30 24.43
C VAL A 597 3.79 -10.39 24.27
N GLY A 598 3.60 -9.21 23.70
CA GLY A 598 4.63 -8.18 23.64
C GLY A 598 4.87 -7.56 25.02
N LEU A 599 6.13 -7.46 25.41
CA LEU A 599 6.53 -6.70 26.59
C LEU A 599 7.75 -5.90 26.16
N ILE A 600 7.61 -4.58 26.11
CA ILE A 600 8.62 -3.63 25.61
C ILE A 600 8.74 -2.46 26.59
N ASN A 601 9.81 -1.69 26.48
CA ASN A 601 9.95 -0.49 27.30
C ASN A 601 8.84 0.53 26.94
N ASP A 602 8.41 1.33 27.90
CA ASP A 602 7.35 2.34 27.73
C ASP A 602 7.70 3.40 26.69
N LEU A 603 8.94 3.88 26.66
CA LEU A 603 9.33 4.87 25.65
C LEU A 603 9.68 4.24 24.29
N GLU A 604 10.13 2.99 24.26
CA GLU A 604 10.16 2.22 23.02
C GLU A 604 8.75 2.11 22.42
N ALA A 605 7.74 1.79 23.24
CA ALA A 605 6.34 1.81 22.81
C ALA A 605 5.92 3.20 22.33
N TYR A 606 6.27 4.26 23.05
CA TYR A 606 5.99 5.63 22.64
C TYR A 606 6.58 5.97 21.27
N ALA A 607 7.80 5.53 21.00
CA ALA A 607 8.49 5.73 19.73
C ALA A 607 7.80 4.98 18.57
N TYR A 608 7.28 3.77 18.79
CA TYR A 608 6.43 3.08 17.82
C TYR A 608 5.13 3.83 17.48
N GLY A 609 4.67 4.72 18.37
CA GLY A 609 3.47 5.51 18.16
C GLY A 609 3.66 6.73 17.25
N ILE A 610 4.89 7.22 17.08
CA ILE A 610 5.16 8.49 16.39
C ILE A 610 4.66 8.49 14.95
N ASP A 611 4.89 7.41 14.20
CA ASP A 611 4.46 7.31 12.80
C ASP A 611 2.93 7.18 12.65
N ALA A 612 2.19 6.95 13.74
CA ALA A 612 0.73 6.89 13.75
C ALA A 612 0.08 8.24 14.09
N LEU A 613 0.86 9.27 14.43
CA LEU A 613 0.37 10.60 14.78
C LEU A 613 0.22 11.49 13.55
N GLU A 614 -0.76 12.40 13.59
CA GLU A 614 -1.04 13.35 12.52
C GLU A 614 -0.32 14.69 12.77
N SER A 615 -0.26 15.56 11.76
CA SER A 615 0.38 16.88 11.89
C SER A 615 -0.17 17.72 13.05
N LYS A 616 -1.46 17.59 13.38
CA LYS A 616 -2.12 18.26 14.51
C LYS A 616 -1.61 17.80 15.89
N ASP A 617 -1.01 16.62 15.96
CA ASP A 617 -0.47 16.05 17.20
C ASP A 617 0.94 16.60 17.51
N PHE A 618 1.47 17.50 16.68
CA PHE A 618 2.80 18.08 16.86
C PHE A 618 2.76 19.61 16.99
N VAL A 619 3.65 20.13 17.83
CA VAL A 619 4.05 21.54 17.80
C VAL A 619 5.51 21.62 17.39
N THR A 620 5.79 22.23 16.24
CA THR A 620 7.16 22.40 15.76
C THR A 620 7.89 23.51 16.53
N LEU A 621 9.09 23.19 17.01
CA LEU A 621 10.05 24.17 17.57
C LEU A 621 11.11 24.57 16.53
N SER A 622 11.44 23.66 15.61
CA SER A 622 12.32 23.90 14.47
C SER A 622 11.96 22.97 13.33
N ASP A 623 11.85 23.51 12.12
CA ASP A 623 11.51 22.72 10.93
C ASP A 623 12.70 21.89 10.41
N GLY A 624 13.94 22.26 10.75
CA GLY A 624 15.15 21.62 10.23
C GLY A 624 15.38 21.92 8.73
N VAL A 625 16.08 21.03 8.04
CA VAL A 625 16.17 21.04 6.56
C VAL A 625 14.98 20.36 5.91
N GLU A 626 14.66 20.78 4.70
CA GLU A 626 13.70 20.09 3.82
C GLU A 626 14.19 18.65 3.55
N ASP A 627 13.27 17.69 3.54
CA ASP A 627 13.56 16.25 3.35
C ASP A 627 14.52 15.62 4.38
N ALA A 628 14.43 16.07 5.64
CA ALA A 628 15.20 15.50 6.75
C ALA A 628 14.98 13.98 6.91
N GLU A 629 15.99 13.19 6.50
CA GLU A 629 16.02 11.73 6.61
C GLU A 629 17.12 11.23 7.55
N GLY A 630 16.93 10.03 8.10
CA GLY A 630 17.89 9.37 8.98
C GLY A 630 17.31 8.98 10.32
N ASN A 631 18.18 8.72 11.30
CA ASN A 631 17.74 8.28 12.62
C ASN A 631 16.87 9.34 13.28
N ARG A 632 16.03 8.90 14.22
CA ARG A 632 15.20 9.75 15.06
C ARG A 632 15.48 9.47 16.52
N VAL A 633 15.12 10.42 17.37
CA VAL A 633 15.17 10.22 18.82
C VAL A 633 13.93 10.79 19.49
N VAL A 634 13.46 10.08 20.51
CA VAL A 634 12.41 10.54 21.42
C VAL A 634 13.01 10.77 22.80
N ILE A 635 12.69 11.91 23.39
CA ILE A 635 12.95 12.20 24.80
C ILE A 635 11.66 12.65 25.46
N ALA A 636 11.31 12.10 26.62
CA ALA A 636 10.05 12.43 27.27
C ALA A 636 10.18 12.57 28.79
N ALA A 637 9.87 13.77 29.28
CA ALA A 637 9.80 14.08 30.70
C ALA A 637 8.36 13.88 31.23
N ARG A 638 8.22 12.98 32.19
CA ARG A 638 6.99 12.67 32.94
C ARG A 638 7.34 12.63 34.43
N THR A 639 6.87 11.64 35.18
CA THR A 639 7.38 11.35 36.53
C THR A 639 8.86 10.94 36.53
N GLY A 640 9.37 10.46 35.39
CA GLY A 640 10.79 10.20 35.13
C GLY A 640 11.21 10.74 33.75
N LEU A 641 12.39 10.39 33.27
CA LEU A 641 12.91 10.78 31.95
C LEU A 641 13.18 9.55 31.07
N GLY A 642 12.33 9.34 30.06
CA GLY A 642 12.57 8.31 29.05
C GLY A 642 13.44 8.83 27.90
N VAL A 643 14.25 7.94 27.31
CA VAL A 643 14.84 8.16 25.97
C VAL A 643 14.69 6.90 25.09
N ALA A 644 14.34 7.07 23.82
CA ALA A 644 14.29 5.98 22.84
C ALA A 644 14.90 6.44 21.52
N GLY A 645 15.75 5.61 20.93
CA GLY A 645 16.29 5.84 19.59
C GLY A 645 15.42 5.14 18.56
N LEU A 646 15.34 5.68 17.35
CA LEU A 646 14.82 4.97 16.20
C LEU A 646 15.86 5.01 15.09
N TYR A 647 16.45 3.87 14.77
CA TYR A 647 17.42 3.83 13.67
C TYR A 647 16.69 3.73 12.33
N TRP A 648 17.25 4.39 11.33
CA TRP A 648 16.77 4.35 9.95
C TRP A 648 17.47 3.24 9.18
N ASP A 649 16.70 2.37 8.54
CA ASP A 649 17.26 1.28 7.71
C ASP A 649 17.20 1.57 6.20
N GLY A 650 16.78 2.78 5.80
CA GLY A 650 16.52 3.15 4.41
C GLY A 650 15.06 2.97 3.98
N PHE A 651 14.20 2.39 4.82
CA PHE A 651 12.79 2.14 4.52
C PHE A 651 11.83 2.55 5.66
N ARG A 652 12.20 2.28 6.91
CA ARG A 652 11.41 2.61 8.09
C ARG A 652 12.26 2.85 9.34
N HIS A 653 11.65 3.46 10.34
CA HIS A 653 12.26 3.62 11.66
C HIS A 653 12.06 2.38 12.51
N HIS A 654 13.12 1.93 13.17
CA HIS A 654 13.08 0.82 14.12
C HIS A 654 13.40 1.35 15.52
N PRO A 655 12.37 1.56 16.36
CA PRO A 655 12.56 1.91 17.76
C PRO A 655 13.39 0.89 18.52
N PHE A 656 14.21 1.39 19.44
CA PHE A 656 14.89 0.59 20.43
C PHE A 656 14.97 1.33 21.77
N PRO A 657 14.88 0.59 22.89
CA PRO A 657 14.84 1.18 24.21
C PRO A 657 16.23 1.65 24.64
N CYS A 658 16.28 2.69 25.48
CA CYS A 658 17.44 2.98 26.29
C CYS A 658 17.04 3.61 27.63
N GLU A 659 17.94 3.55 28.61
CA GLU A 659 17.72 4.14 29.94
C GLU A 659 18.44 5.49 30.05
N GLY A 660 18.26 6.33 29.01
CA GLY A 660 19.01 7.58 28.85
C GLY A 660 18.84 8.54 30.02
N GLY A 661 17.67 8.58 30.66
CA GLY A 661 17.41 9.45 31.81
C GLY A 661 18.19 9.11 33.06
N HIS A 662 18.72 7.89 33.17
CA HIS A 662 19.60 7.47 34.26
C HIS A 662 21.08 7.80 34.02
N ALA A 663 21.44 8.34 32.85
CA ALA A 663 22.79 8.84 32.59
C ALA A 663 23.13 10.06 33.46
N ASP A 664 24.42 10.28 33.71
CA ASP A 664 24.93 11.42 34.49
C ASP A 664 24.44 12.77 33.95
N PHE A 665 24.04 13.66 34.84
CA PHE A 665 23.82 15.05 34.49
C PHE A 665 25.17 15.79 34.39
N ALA A 666 25.38 16.49 33.26
CA ALA A 666 26.55 17.32 33.03
C ALA A 666 26.19 18.82 33.12
N PRO A 667 26.61 19.56 34.17
CA PRO A 667 26.30 20.98 34.32
C PRO A 667 27.04 21.84 33.30
N LYS A 668 26.37 22.85 32.75
CA LYS A 668 26.93 23.76 31.72
C LYS A 668 27.46 25.09 32.26
N ASN A 669 27.09 25.46 33.47
CA ASN A 669 27.44 26.74 34.08
C ASN A 669 27.59 26.57 35.61
N ASP A 670 28.04 27.63 36.27
CA ASP A 670 28.29 27.60 37.72
C ASP A 670 27.02 27.33 38.53
N LEU A 671 25.88 27.89 38.12
CA LEU A 671 24.60 27.67 38.79
C LEU A 671 24.16 26.20 38.72
N GLU A 672 24.26 25.58 37.54
CA GLU A 672 23.98 24.15 37.36
C GLU A 672 25.00 23.26 38.11
N SER A 673 26.24 23.72 38.25
CA SER A 673 27.29 23.03 39.02
C SER A 673 27.00 23.06 40.52
N GLU A 674 26.60 24.21 41.06
CA GLU A 674 26.12 24.35 42.44
C GLU A 674 24.87 23.49 42.69
N MET A 675 23.91 23.50 41.76
CA MET A 675 22.72 22.64 41.84
C MET A 675 23.11 21.16 41.90
N THR A 676 24.08 20.73 41.09
CA THR A 676 24.58 19.35 41.10
C THR A 676 25.20 19.00 42.45
N GLN A 677 25.99 19.90 43.05
CA GLN A 677 26.56 19.71 44.39
C GLN A 677 25.48 19.64 45.47
N TYR A 678 24.43 20.46 45.36
CA TYR A 678 23.28 20.41 46.25
C TYR A 678 22.57 19.05 46.15
N LEU A 679 22.30 18.55 44.94
CA LEU A 679 21.60 17.28 44.73
C LEU A 679 22.43 16.07 45.18
N ARG A 680 23.77 16.12 45.10
CA ARG A 680 24.66 15.07 45.63
C ARG A 680 24.56 14.86 47.13
N LYS A 681 24.07 15.85 47.88
CA LYS A 681 23.79 15.67 49.33
C LYS A 681 22.56 14.81 49.59
N LYS A 682 21.65 14.72 48.61
CA LYS A 682 20.36 14.02 48.71
C LYS A 682 20.34 12.69 47.95
N TYR A 683 21.11 12.57 46.88
CA TYR A 683 21.15 11.40 46.02
C TYR A 683 22.59 10.97 45.77
N ASP A 684 22.86 9.67 45.91
CA ASP A 684 24.17 9.09 45.60
C ASP A 684 24.56 9.26 44.11
N HIS A 685 23.55 9.31 43.22
CA HIS A 685 23.70 9.49 41.78
C HIS A 685 22.78 10.60 41.27
N VAL A 686 23.37 11.61 40.62
CA VAL A 686 22.63 12.74 40.03
C VAL A 686 22.51 12.51 38.52
N SER A 687 21.46 11.79 38.14
CA SER A 687 21.12 11.56 36.74
C SER A 687 20.36 12.72 36.11
N CYS A 688 20.28 12.76 34.77
CA CYS A 688 19.45 13.72 34.04
C CYS A 688 17.99 13.73 34.53
N GLU A 689 17.42 12.56 34.84
CA GLU A 689 16.06 12.44 35.40
C GLU A 689 15.86 13.20 36.72
N ARG A 690 16.89 13.33 37.56
CA ARG A 690 16.78 14.07 38.84
C ARG A 690 16.49 15.55 38.65
N ILE A 691 16.61 16.05 37.42
CA ILE A 691 16.37 17.44 37.02
C ILE A 691 15.25 17.49 35.97
N LEU A 692 15.27 16.60 34.97
CA LEU A 692 14.31 16.53 33.87
C LEU A 692 13.17 15.54 34.13
N SER A 693 12.43 15.78 35.20
CA SER A 693 11.19 15.07 35.52
C SER A 693 10.29 15.95 36.38
N GLY A 694 9.06 15.51 36.66
CA GLY A 694 8.18 16.18 37.63
C GLY A 694 8.88 16.42 38.98
N PRO A 695 9.41 15.37 39.64
CA PRO A 695 10.24 15.54 40.84
C PRO A 695 11.48 16.42 40.62
N GLY A 696 12.03 16.43 39.41
CA GLY A 696 13.15 17.29 39.03
C GLY A 696 12.83 18.78 39.07
N ILE A 697 11.64 19.21 38.65
CA ILE A 697 11.17 20.60 38.80
C ILE A 697 11.21 21.02 40.27
N LYS A 698 10.74 20.14 41.17
CA LYS A 698 10.78 20.42 42.61
C LYS A 698 12.20 20.46 43.17
N ASN A 699 13.09 19.58 42.69
CA ASN A 699 14.50 19.59 43.09
C ASN A 699 15.20 20.91 42.69
N ILE A 700 14.90 21.46 41.50
CA ILE A 700 15.41 22.77 41.06
C ILE A 700 14.87 23.89 41.97
N TYR A 701 13.56 23.87 42.26
CA TYR A 701 12.93 24.84 43.16
C TYR A 701 13.55 24.84 44.56
N ASP A 702 13.71 23.66 45.15
CA ASP A 702 14.32 23.49 46.48
C ASP A 702 15.76 24.00 46.50
N PHE A 703 16.54 23.73 45.45
CA PHE A 703 17.88 24.28 45.32
C PHE A 703 17.86 25.82 45.31
N LEU A 704 17.00 26.44 44.50
CA LEU A 704 16.94 27.90 44.39
C LEU A 704 16.56 28.55 45.72
N ARG A 705 15.61 27.96 46.46
CA ARG A 705 15.21 28.42 47.79
C ARG A 705 16.33 28.22 48.81
N ASP A 706 16.81 26.98 48.97
CA ASP A 706 17.72 26.61 50.05
C ASP A 706 19.11 27.20 49.88
N ALA A 707 19.55 27.44 48.65
CA ALA A 707 20.82 28.09 48.34
C ALA A 707 20.72 29.63 48.29
N GLY A 708 19.55 30.20 48.62
CA GLY A 708 19.32 31.65 48.64
C GLY A 708 19.45 32.31 47.26
N LYS A 709 19.20 31.57 46.18
CA LYS A 709 19.29 32.07 44.79
C LYS A 709 18.02 32.76 44.34
N ALA A 710 16.89 32.49 44.99
CA ALA A 710 15.62 33.15 44.78
C ALA A 710 14.81 33.19 46.08
N GLU A 711 14.02 34.25 46.27
CA GLU A 711 13.16 34.42 47.43
C GLU A 711 11.85 33.63 47.25
N GLU A 712 11.44 32.89 48.28
CA GLU A 712 10.14 32.22 48.38
C GLU A 712 9.20 33.10 49.24
N PRO A 713 8.18 33.76 48.65
CA PRO A 713 7.22 34.55 49.43
C PRO A 713 6.38 33.69 50.38
N GLU A 714 5.96 34.24 51.52
CA GLU A 714 5.15 33.50 52.52
C GLU A 714 3.85 32.91 51.95
N TRP A 715 3.18 33.61 51.02
CA TRP A 715 1.96 33.11 50.40
C TRP A 715 2.23 31.85 49.57
N LEU A 716 3.39 31.80 48.90
CA LEU A 716 3.80 30.68 48.07
C LEU A 716 4.20 29.50 48.95
N GLN A 717 4.89 29.76 50.07
CA GLN A 717 5.23 28.74 51.06
C GLN A 717 3.97 28.00 51.57
N LYS A 718 2.90 28.75 51.88
CA LYS A 718 1.61 28.18 52.30
C LYS A 718 0.96 27.35 51.18
N GLN A 719 0.87 27.90 49.97
CA GLN A 719 0.30 27.17 48.82
C GLN A 719 1.10 25.90 48.49
N MET A 720 2.44 25.96 48.54
CA MET A 720 3.30 24.81 48.30
C MET A 720 3.10 23.71 49.33
N ALA A 721 2.88 24.05 50.61
CA ALA A 721 2.63 23.08 51.67
C ALA A 721 1.30 22.32 51.49
N GLU A 722 0.29 22.98 50.92
CA GLU A 722 -1.06 22.42 50.71
C GLU A 722 -1.23 21.75 49.34
N ALA A 723 -0.31 21.99 48.40
CA ALA A 723 -0.42 21.50 47.03
C ALA A 723 -0.21 19.98 46.91
N PRO A 724 -1.17 19.23 46.32
CA PRO A 724 -1.03 17.80 46.10
C PRO A 724 -0.02 17.44 44.99
N ASP A 725 0.24 18.36 44.06
CA ASP A 725 1.23 18.23 42.97
C ASP A 725 2.03 19.53 42.86
N GLN A 726 3.08 19.63 43.68
CA GLN A 726 3.97 20.79 43.75
C GLN A 726 4.66 21.10 42.40
N PRO A 727 5.20 20.13 41.63
CA PRO A 727 5.73 20.37 40.29
C PRO A 727 4.73 21.05 39.32
N ALA A 728 3.47 20.61 39.34
CA ALA A 728 2.43 21.21 38.52
C ALA A 728 2.13 22.66 38.94
N LEU A 729 2.03 22.92 40.24
CA LEU A 729 1.83 24.28 40.78
C LEU A 729 2.99 25.21 40.39
N ILE A 730 4.24 24.78 40.55
CA ILE A 730 5.42 25.55 40.15
C ILE A 730 5.33 25.93 38.66
N SER A 731 5.03 24.95 37.81
CA SER A 731 4.93 25.17 36.36
C SER A 731 3.80 26.14 36.00
N GLN A 732 2.65 26.03 36.66
CA GLN A 732 1.51 26.92 36.47
C GLN A 732 1.86 28.37 36.86
N LEU A 733 2.38 28.58 38.07
CA LEU A 733 2.71 29.91 38.56
C LEU A 733 3.83 30.57 37.73
N ALA A 734 4.74 29.78 37.16
CA ALA A 734 5.74 30.26 36.23
C ALA A 734 5.10 30.75 34.91
N LEU A 735 4.20 29.95 34.31
CA LEU A 735 3.50 30.32 33.08
C LEU A 735 2.60 31.56 33.27
N GLU A 736 1.98 31.68 34.44
CA GLU A 736 1.16 32.84 34.83
C GLU A 736 2.00 34.04 35.31
N LYS A 737 3.34 33.89 35.39
CA LYS A 737 4.29 34.92 35.84
C LYS A 737 3.99 35.47 37.24
N GLN A 738 3.47 34.64 38.14
CA GLN A 738 3.07 35.04 39.49
C GLN A 738 4.19 34.88 40.53
N SER A 739 5.26 34.16 40.21
CA SER A 739 6.38 33.92 41.12
C SER A 739 7.72 33.88 40.39
N ALA A 740 8.66 34.72 40.86
CA ALA A 740 10.00 34.81 40.29
C ALA A 740 10.82 33.52 40.48
N ILE A 741 10.72 32.88 41.65
CA ILE A 741 11.38 31.58 41.91
C ILE A 741 10.80 30.47 41.02
N CYS A 742 9.49 30.47 40.77
CA CYS A 742 8.86 29.51 39.86
C CYS A 742 9.31 29.76 38.41
N ASP A 743 9.37 31.02 37.98
CA ASP A 743 9.85 31.39 36.65
C ASP A 743 11.30 30.95 36.41
N GLN A 744 12.18 31.24 37.38
CA GLN A 744 13.57 30.82 37.34
C GLN A 744 13.71 29.29 37.38
N THR A 745 12.88 28.60 38.15
CA THR A 745 12.83 27.14 38.17
C THR A 745 12.53 26.58 36.79
N LEU A 746 11.49 27.10 36.13
CA LEU A 746 11.07 26.62 34.82
C LEU A 746 12.09 26.99 33.72
N ASN A 747 12.77 28.14 33.83
CA ASN A 747 13.88 28.51 32.96
C ASN A 747 15.03 27.51 33.00
N ILE A 748 15.46 27.13 34.21
CA ILE A 748 16.53 26.14 34.38
C ILE A 748 16.07 24.80 33.82
N PHE A 749 14.83 24.37 34.12
CA PHE A 749 14.27 23.14 33.58
C PHE A 749 14.30 23.10 32.05
N VAL A 750 13.78 24.14 31.38
CA VAL A 750 13.73 24.22 29.91
C VAL A 750 15.13 24.32 29.29
N GLY A 751 16.06 25.05 29.92
CA GLY A 751 17.45 25.14 29.46
C GLY A 751 18.23 23.82 29.60
N VAL A 752 17.97 23.06 30.66
CA VAL A 752 18.51 21.71 30.81
C VAL A 752 17.86 20.77 29.81
N TYR A 753 16.55 20.90 29.56
CA TYR A 753 15.82 20.04 28.64
C TYR A 753 16.32 20.23 27.19
N GLY A 754 16.51 21.48 26.76
CA GLY A 754 17.09 21.79 25.45
C GLY A 754 18.51 21.23 25.31
N SER A 755 19.36 21.41 26.33
CA SER A 755 20.72 20.88 26.31
C SER A 755 20.75 19.36 26.19
N GLU A 756 19.93 18.67 26.98
CA GLU A 756 19.91 17.22 26.99
C GLU A 756 19.31 16.66 25.70
N THR A 757 18.27 17.30 25.18
CA THR A 757 17.71 16.97 23.86
C THR A 757 18.78 17.09 22.76
N GLY A 758 19.62 18.13 22.80
CA GLY A 758 20.75 18.30 21.88
C GLY A 758 21.83 17.22 22.04
N ASN A 759 22.10 16.79 23.29
CA ASN A 759 23.01 15.66 23.53
C ASN A 759 22.48 14.38 22.90
N ARG A 760 21.17 14.11 23.03
CA ARG A 760 20.54 12.92 22.44
C ARG A 760 20.50 13.00 20.92
N ALA A 761 20.18 14.15 20.35
CA ALA A 761 20.21 14.36 18.92
C ALA A 761 21.59 14.01 18.31
N LEU A 762 22.68 14.41 18.98
CA LEU A 762 24.05 14.04 18.55
C LEU A 762 24.37 12.56 18.78
N ASN A 763 24.04 12.01 19.95
CA ASN A 763 24.33 10.61 20.28
C ASN A 763 23.66 9.62 19.32
N PHE A 764 22.47 9.97 18.81
CA PHE A 764 21.72 9.13 17.88
C PHE A 764 21.86 9.55 16.42
N MET A 765 22.56 10.66 16.12
CA MET A 765 22.59 11.29 14.80
C MET A 765 21.17 11.45 14.24
N ALA A 766 20.34 12.17 14.98
CA ALA A 766 18.90 12.26 14.78
C ALA A 766 18.48 13.15 13.58
N ASN A 767 19.13 12.96 12.44
CA ASN A 767 18.92 13.73 11.20
C ASN A 767 17.47 13.66 10.70
N GLY A 768 16.77 12.54 10.95
CA GLY A 768 15.36 12.36 10.58
C GLY A 768 14.36 12.96 11.57
N GLY A 769 14.83 13.61 12.64
CA GLY A 769 14.01 14.37 13.57
C GLY A 769 14.16 14.02 15.06
N VAL A 770 13.88 15.01 15.89
CA VAL A 770 13.91 14.97 17.35
C VAL A 770 12.50 15.21 17.89
N PHE A 771 11.99 14.27 18.67
CA PHE A 771 10.64 14.28 19.20
C PHE A 771 10.66 14.42 20.72
N ILE A 772 10.00 15.46 21.22
CA ILE A 772 9.91 15.79 22.64
C ILE A 772 8.53 15.37 23.13
N GLY A 773 8.48 14.26 23.85
CA GLY A 773 7.24 13.72 24.39
C GLY A 773 7.02 14.04 25.87
N GLY A 774 5.95 13.46 26.41
CA GLY A 774 5.62 13.51 27.82
C GLY A 774 4.73 14.70 28.20
N SER A 775 3.91 14.48 29.23
CA SER A 775 2.86 15.41 29.63
C SER A 775 3.38 16.74 30.17
N ILE A 776 4.65 16.82 30.59
CA ILE A 776 5.25 18.09 31.03
C ILE A 776 5.43 19.01 29.83
N ALA A 777 6.14 18.57 28.79
CA ALA A 777 6.45 19.39 27.61
C ALA A 777 5.18 19.94 26.94
N ALA A 778 4.15 19.11 26.81
CA ALA A 778 2.84 19.49 26.26
C ALA A 778 2.13 20.59 27.09
N LYS A 779 2.30 20.59 28.42
CA LYS A 779 1.69 21.61 29.31
C LYS A 779 2.46 22.93 29.34
N ILE A 780 3.75 22.91 29.03
CA ILE A 780 4.62 24.09 29.07
C ILE A 780 5.04 24.57 27.67
N VAL A 781 4.29 24.22 26.61
CA VAL A 781 4.57 24.63 25.22
C VAL A 781 4.90 26.12 25.07
N PRO A 782 4.17 27.07 25.70
CA PRO A 782 4.54 28.48 25.61
C PRO A 782 5.99 28.75 26.04
N ARG A 783 6.44 28.08 27.11
CA ARG A 783 7.81 28.20 27.61
C ARG A 783 8.83 27.43 26.79
N MET A 784 8.43 26.33 26.14
CA MET A 784 9.29 25.58 25.22
C MET A 784 9.55 26.33 23.90
N LYS A 785 8.63 27.20 23.48
CA LYS A 785 8.80 28.09 22.32
C LYS A 785 9.69 29.29 22.60
N ASP A 786 9.98 29.60 23.87
CA ASP A 786 10.92 30.65 24.21
C ASP A 786 12.35 30.28 23.75
N PRO A 787 13.21 31.27 23.46
CA PRO A 787 14.56 31.01 22.93
C PRO A 787 15.43 30.12 23.82
N ILE A 788 15.12 29.99 25.11
CA ILE A 788 15.93 29.24 26.09
C ILE A 788 16.12 27.78 25.68
N PHE A 789 15.07 27.12 25.21
CA PHE A 789 15.13 25.72 24.80
C PHE A 789 16.05 25.57 23.59
N MET A 790 15.74 26.26 22.49
CA MET A 790 16.48 26.13 21.23
C MET A 790 17.91 26.67 21.34
N ASN A 791 18.16 27.72 22.11
CA ASN A 791 19.52 28.20 22.37
C ASN A 791 20.34 27.13 23.10
N SER A 792 19.75 26.44 24.07
CA SER A 792 20.43 25.36 24.80
C SER A 792 20.63 24.11 23.95
N PHE A 793 19.67 23.78 23.09
CA PHE A 793 19.75 22.68 22.11
C PHE A 793 20.88 22.90 21.10
N LEU A 794 20.97 24.10 20.54
CA LEU A 794 21.97 24.49 19.53
C LEU A 794 23.36 24.80 20.14
N ASN A 795 23.48 24.91 21.46
CA ASN A 795 24.76 25.21 22.11
C ASN A 795 25.66 23.96 22.23
N LYS A 796 26.13 23.46 21.07
CA LYS A 796 27.05 22.31 20.94
C LYS A 796 28.30 22.66 20.13
N GLY A 797 28.74 23.92 20.22
CA GLY A 797 29.95 24.41 19.57
C GLY A 797 29.97 24.13 18.06
N ARG A 798 30.98 23.39 17.59
CA ARG A 798 31.16 23.07 16.16
C ARG A 798 30.02 22.27 15.54
N MET A 799 29.21 21.58 16.36
CA MET A 799 28.07 20.79 15.87
C MET A 799 26.78 21.61 15.75
N ARG A 800 26.82 22.92 16.05
CA ARG A 800 25.63 23.79 16.01
C ARG A 800 24.87 23.73 14.68
N SER A 801 25.57 23.76 13.54
CA SER A 801 24.94 23.69 12.22
C SER A 801 24.22 22.36 12.01
N LEU A 802 24.88 21.24 12.34
CA LEU A 802 24.29 19.90 12.25
C LEU A 802 22.99 19.78 13.06
N LEU A 803 22.93 20.39 14.25
CA LEU A 803 21.71 20.41 15.06
C LEU A 803 20.63 21.34 14.50
N ALA A 804 21.02 22.46 13.88
CA ALA A 804 20.08 23.39 13.26
C ALA A 804 19.32 22.75 12.08
N ASP A 805 19.94 21.77 11.43
CA ASP A 805 19.35 21.01 10.32
C ASP A 805 18.35 19.95 10.79
N MET A 806 18.32 19.60 12.09
CA MET A 806 17.44 18.56 12.62
C MET A 806 16.06 19.13 12.97
N PRO A 807 14.96 18.54 12.44
CA PRO A 807 13.62 18.93 12.86
C PRO A 807 13.41 18.65 14.35
N VAL A 808 12.77 19.57 15.07
CA VAL A 808 12.46 19.43 16.50
C VAL A 808 10.96 19.66 16.73
N LYS A 809 10.27 18.65 17.23
CA LYS A 809 8.81 18.66 17.42
C LYS A 809 8.42 18.23 18.83
N ILE A 810 7.47 18.92 19.44
CA ILE A 810 6.80 18.50 20.68
C ILE A 810 5.59 17.64 20.29
N VAL A 811 5.48 16.48 20.91
CA VAL A 811 4.33 15.58 20.76
C VAL A 811 3.24 15.99 21.75
N MET A 812 2.08 16.38 21.22
CA MET A 812 0.92 16.84 22.00
C MET A 812 -0.01 15.68 22.42
N ASN A 813 0.10 14.54 21.74
CA ASN A 813 -0.73 13.37 21.98
C ASN A 813 -0.10 12.46 23.05
N ASP A 814 -0.71 12.42 24.23
CA ASP A 814 -0.24 11.60 25.36
C ASP A 814 -0.46 10.08 25.15
N ASP A 815 -1.17 9.69 24.09
CA ASP A 815 -1.53 8.30 23.78
C ASP A 815 -0.54 7.58 22.88
N SER A 816 0.52 8.26 22.43
CA SER A 816 1.56 7.66 21.58
C SER A 816 2.13 6.35 22.16
N GLY A 817 2.28 6.27 23.49
CA GLY A 817 2.72 5.05 24.18
C GLY A 817 1.78 3.85 24.01
N ILE A 818 0.48 4.07 24.17
CA ILE A 818 -0.52 2.99 24.10
C ILE A 818 -0.85 2.62 22.66
N ILE A 819 -0.88 3.61 21.75
CA ILE A 819 -1.00 3.41 20.30
C ILE A 819 0.22 2.63 19.78
N GLY A 820 1.43 3.02 20.18
CA GLY A 820 2.65 2.35 19.74
C GLY A 820 2.79 0.93 20.28
N ALA A 821 2.33 0.65 21.51
CA ALA A 821 2.21 -0.72 22.00
C ALA A 821 1.25 -1.56 21.13
N ALA A 822 0.13 -0.99 20.68
CA ALA A 822 -0.77 -1.66 19.74
C ALA A 822 -0.11 -1.88 18.37
N GLN A 823 0.54 -0.87 17.79
CA GLN A 823 1.27 -0.95 16.52
C GLN A 823 2.36 -2.02 16.55
N TYR A 824 3.10 -2.14 17.66
CA TYR A 824 4.11 -3.17 17.84
C TYR A 824 3.56 -4.60 17.63
N THR A 825 2.30 -4.85 18.00
CA THR A 825 1.67 -6.17 17.78
C THR A 825 1.41 -6.46 16.30
N LEU A 826 1.06 -5.43 15.51
CA LEU A 826 0.87 -5.54 14.07
C LEU A 826 2.20 -5.84 13.39
N ILE A 827 3.25 -5.12 13.78
CA ILE A 827 4.62 -5.31 13.28
C ILE A 827 5.13 -6.72 13.64
N GLN A 828 5.03 -7.15 14.89
CA GLN A 828 5.43 -8.51 15.28
C GLN A 828 4.67 -9.61 14.51
N LYS A 829 3.39 -9.41 14.21
CA LYS A 829 2.59 -10.36 13.42
C LYS A 829 3.08 -10.44 11.97
N ALA A 830 3.40 -9.30 11.35
CA ALA A 830 4.01 -9.27 10.01
C ALA A 830 5.31 -10.11 9.99
N PHE A 831 6.11 -10.06 11.06
CA PHE A 831 7.34 -10.87 11.18
C PHE A 831 7.11 -12.34 11.61
N LYS A 832 5.98 -12.68 12.26
CA LYS A 832 5.70 -14.02 12.80
C LYS A 832 4.77 -14.87 11.94
N ASN A 833 4.00 -14.29 11.01
CA ASN A 833 3.13 -15.01 10.07
C ASN A 833 3.75 -15.07 8.65
N PRO A 834 4.68 -15.99 8.36
CA PRO A 834 4.71 -16.58 7.04
C PRO A 834 3.47 -17.48 6.96
N ILE A 835 2.50 -17.06 6.14
CA ILE A 835 1.40 -17.84 5.54
C ILE A 835 1.27 -19.25 6.15
N ARG A 836 0.31 -19.44 7.06
CA ARG A 836 -0.16 -20.79 7.40
C ARG A 836 -0.75 -21.38 6.12
N ALA A 837 0.04 -22.21 5.45
CA ALA A 837 -0.46 -23.21 4.53
C ALA A 837 -1.43 -24.11 5.32
N SER A 838 -2.73 -23.93 5.14
CA SER A 838 -3.72 -24.96 5.44
C SER A 838 -4.07 -25.63 4.13
N ALA A 839 -3.79 -26.93 4.10
CA ALA A 839 -4.04 -27.92 3.07
C ALA A 839 -5.49 -28.00 2.59
#